data_AF-A0A840MZ02-F1
#
_entry.id   AF-A0A840MZ02-F1
#
_cell.length_a   1.000
_cell.length_b   1.000
_cell.length_c   1.000
_cell.angle_alpha   90.00
_cell.angle_beta   90.00
_cell.angle_gamma   90.00
#
_symmetry.space_group_name_H-M   'P 1'
#
loop_
_entity.id
_entity.type
_entity.pdbx_description
1 polymer ?
#
loop_
_entity_poly.entity_id
_entity_poly.type
_entity_poly.pdbx_seq_one_letter_code
_entity_poly.pdbx_strand_id
1 'polypeptide(L)'
;MSHPENFVCHLRHLAAARPQDTALVIVREQHGQPDELVLDYATLDMRVRQLAARLQAFPRGERVLLAMDNDEHYVISFFACLYAGLIAVPVCPPESTRQPHLARLIGIIDDAAACCVLTTRPILPLIEAVADRSSGLTIWLADEAVDAGPWAASSPAPTDIAFLQYTSGSTSTPKGVMVSHANLMANERAIEEGFSVASDDVFVSWLPLFHDMGLIGGLLQAIHRGCKCVLMSPRFFLERPIRWLQTISRHRATISGGPDFSYRMCLERIPKDKLETLDLSCWRVAFSGAEPIRHDTLQEFITHFAPAGLDAQAVYPCYGLAEATLFVSGGVRGSGLLAPALSRRGLAQGQARPAMDDEESLALVACGRVPSLHQVAIVDASTFETLPDGFSGEIWASGPSIASGYWRNAEATQATFVEKEGQRWLRTGDLGFWRDGQLYINGRLKDLIIIRGHNLYPQDIERHIEEQIEAVRAGRVAAFAVRGPQGEGIGIAAEISRGMQKLVSPATLVEALSVCVSELCGEPLSVVALLNPGALPKTSSGKLQRHACATGWESGSLDSYAIYAFGQLQSGAHMADASGSAPPLHGTSAELAALWRATLRLPEQHVLHADSHFFASGGNSLAMVQLAARLRQHWQIVPTLAQLFEHPRLADMANWLEHYRQSAPACSADTIPARSADWAIDCPASPAQQRQYFLWQYQPDSSAYHIAAARRLIGPLDIPALQSAFDHLVTRHESLRTVFRTAEDGTLWQQVQSQTAFAVALHDLRTLDAADRQARCQQLTTALQHTPFDLAHGPLLRVGLLRETDETALLVVVMHHIVSDGWSMRLIVEAFVTAYQAAVAGQPVAWPPLPIQYADYALWQRQWLEAGERQRQLDYWCGVLGTTQPVLQLPTDR
;
A
#
# COMPACT_ATOMS: atom_id res chain seq x y z
N MET A 1 -18.22 14.58 36.69
CA MET A 1 -19.33 13.61 36.88
C MET A 1 -18.76 12.22 36.69
N SER A 2 -19.20 11.22 37.44
CA SER A 2 -18.81 9.83 37.17
C SER A 2 -19.37 9.42 35.81
N HIS A 3 -18.52 8.97 34.89
CA HIS A 3 -18.96 8.44 33.60
C HIS A 3 -19.79 7.16 33.79
N PRO A 4 -20.75 6.87 32.90
CA PRO A 4 -21.52 5.64 32.97
C PRO A 4 -20.63 4.39 32.86
N GLU A 5 -21.07 3.32 33.52
CA GLU A 5 -20.40 2.01 33.49
C GLU A 5 -20.84 1.14 32.30
N ASN A 6 -22.09 1.33 31.84
CA ASN A 6 -22.63 0.66 30.66
C ASN A 6 -23.89 1.39 30.16
N PHE A 7 -24.26 1.13 28.90
CA PHE A 7 -25.44 1.73 28.25
C PHE A 7 -26.80 1.27 28.83
N VAL A 8 -26.88 0.09 29.46
CA VAL A 8 -28.12 -0.41 30.06
C VAL A 8 -28.53 0.46 31.24
N CYS A 9 -27.60 0.71 32.16
CA CYS A 9 -27.82 1.60 33.30
C CYS A 9 -27.95 3.07 32.86
N HIS A 10 -27.14 3.49 31.89
CA HIS A 10 -27.10 4.89 31.44
C HIS A 10 -28.41 5.34 30.77
N LEU A 11 -28.93 4.56 29.81
CA LEU A 11 -30.17 4.91 29.12
C LEU A 11 -31.37 4.95 30.09
N ARG A 12 -31.43 4.03 31.06
CA ARG A 12 -32.43 4.06 32.14
C ARG A 12 -32.31 5.30 33.02
N HIS A 13 -31.08 5.70 33.34
CA HIS A 13 -30.83 6.91 34.12
C HIS A 13 -31.31 8.15 33.36
N LEU A 14 -31.00 8.27 32.07
CA LEU A 14 -31.50 9.35 31.22
C LEU A 14 -33.03 9.36 31.14
N ALA A 15 -33.66 8.19 30.97
CA ALA A 15 -35.12 8.07 30.96
C ALA A 15 -35.77 8.47 32.28
N ALA A 16 -35.11 8.26 33.42
CA ALA A 16 -35.61 8.67 34.73
C ALA A 16 -35.35 10.15 35.03
N ALA A 17 -34.16 10.66 34.68
CA ALA A 17 -33.72 12.02 35.04
C ALA A 17 -34.18 13.08 34.02
N ARG A 18 -34.30 12.71 32.75
CA ARG A 18 -34.61 13.59 31.60
C ARG A 18 -35.69 12.95 30.70
N PRO A 19 -36.85 12.53 31.25
CA PRO A 19 -37.83 11.68 30.54
C PRO A 19 -38.38 12.29 29.26
N GLN A 20 -38.58 13.62 29.24
CA GLN A 20 -39.22 14.37 28.15
C GLN A 20 -38.21 14.98 27.17
N ASP A 21 -36.91 14.85 27.45
CA ASP A 21 -35.89 15.37 26.55
C ASP A 21 -35.84 14.49 25.29
N THR A 22 -35.75 15.15 24.13
CA THR A 22 -35.66 14.45 22.84
C THR A 22 -34.37 13.64 22.77
N ALA A 23 -34.50 12.32 22.70
CA ALA A 23 -33.39 11.41 22.51
C ALA A 23 -33.07 11.25 21.01
N LEU A 24 -34.10 10.92 20.23
CA LEU A 24 -33.97 10.56 18.82
C LEU A 24 -34.97 11.31 17.95
N VAL A 25 -34.52 11.73 16.76
CA VAL A 25 -35.37 12.15 15.65
C VAL A 25 -35.01 11.30 14.44
N ILE A 26 -35.96 10.55 13.89
CA ILE A 26 -35.76 9.75 12.68
C ILE A 26 -36.36 10.51 11.50
N VAL A 27 -35.51 10.94 10.58
CA VAL A 27 -35.91 11.63 9.35
C VAL A 27 -36.23 10.59 8.27
N ARG A 28 -37.44 10.68 7.73
CA ARG A 28 -37.97 9.77 6.70
C ARG A 28 -38.51 10.54 5.51
N GLU A 29 -38.85 9.81 4.45
CA GLU A 29 -39.61 10.35 3.33
C GLU A 29 -40.99 9.70 3.29
N GLN A 30 -42.04 10.51 3.41
CA GLN A 30 -43.42 10.07 3.26
C GLN A 30 -44.11 10.96 2.21
N HIS A 31 -44.63 10.34 1.14
CA HIS A 31 -45.28 11.05 0.02
C HIS A 31 -44.42 12.14 -0.64
N GLY A 32 -43.10 11.97 -0.67
CA GLY A 32 -42.16 12.93 -1.27
C GLY A 32 -41.86 14.16 -0.40
N GLN A 33 -42.34 14.19 0.85
CA GLN A 33 -42.01 15.19 1.86
C GLN A 33 -41.21 14.57 3.02
N PRO A 34 -40.31 15.33 3.66
CA PRO A 34 -39.62 14.87 4.85
C PRO A 34 -40.61 14.77 6.03
N ASP A 35 -40.64 13.58 6.65
CA ASP A 35 -41.40 13.29 7.87
C ASP A 35 -40.41 12.99 9.01
N GLU A 36 -40.76 13.33 10.25
CA GLU A 36 -39.87 13.20 11.41
C GLU A 36 -40.59 12.47 12.55
N LEU A 37 -40.08 11.28 12.92
CA LEU A 37 -40.49 10.60 14.14
C LEU A 37 -39.61 11.07 15.30
N VAL A 38 -40.22 11.60 16.35
CA VAL A 38 -39.52 12.06 17.56
C VAL A 38 -39.75 11.08 18.71
N LEU A 39 -38.67 10.66 19.38
CA LEU A 39 -38.71 9.84 20.58
C LEU A 39 -37.98 10.56 21.72
N ASP A 40 -38.67 10.72 22.85
CA ASP A 40 -38.06 11.12 24.12
C ASP A 40 -37.39 9.92 24.83
N TYR A 41 -36.59 10.20 25.86
CA TYR A 41 -35.89 9.13 26.59
C TYR A 41 -36.84 8.15 27.28
N ALA A 42 -37.99 8.61 27.81
CA ALA A 42 -38.95 7.75 28.48
C ALA A 42 -39.59 6.74 27.51
N THR A 43 -40.00 7.20 26.34
CA THR A 43 -40.60 6.37 25.28
C THR A 43 -39.57 5.41 24.70
N LEU A 44 -38.34 5.87 24.48
CA LEU A 44 -37.25 5.02 23.99
C LEU A 44 -36.96 3.87 24.96
N ASP A 45 -36.72 4.17 26.24
CA ASP A 45 -36.45 3.16 27.26
C ASP A 45 -37.63 2.19 27.46
N MET A 46 -38.88 2.69 27.42
CA MET A 46 -40.07 1.84 27.48
C MET A 46 -40.09 0.83 26.33
N ARG A 47 -39.87 1.26 25.09
CA ARG A 47 -39.87 0.38 23.90
C ARG A 47 -38.70 -0.60 23.92
N VAL A 48 -37.52 -0.15 24.36
CA VAL A 48 -36.35 -1.02 24.58
C VAL A 48 -36.66 -2.12 25.58
N ARG A 49 -37.27 -1.79 26.73
CA ARG A 49 -37.65 -2.78 27.75
C ARG A 49 -38.70 -3.76 27.24
N GLN A 50 -39.68 -3.31 26.46
CA GLN A 50 -40.68 -4.18 25.85
C GLN A 50 -40.05 -5.24 24.93
N LEU A 51 -39.18 -4.81 24.01
CA LEU A 51 -38.49 -5.75 23.13
C LEU A 51 -37.47 -6.61 23.89
N ALA A 52 -36.78 -6.05 24.90
CA ALA A 52 -35.84 -6.80 25.72
C ALA A 52 -36.54 -7.92 26.52
N ALA A 53 -37.75 -7.70 27.04
CA ALA A 53 -38.54 -8.73 27.70
C ALA A 53 -38.81 -9.92 26.77
N ARG A 54 -39.13 -9.65 25.50
CA ARG A 54 -39.30 -10.69 24.47
C ARG A 54 -37.98 -11.43 24.21
N LEU A 55 -36.88 -10.69 24.08
CA LEU A 55 -35.55 -11.25 23.82
C LEU A 55 -34.99 -12.07 24.99
N GLN A 56 -35.45 -11.86 26.22
CA GLN A 56 -35.08 -12.68 27.39
C GLN A 56 -35.56 -14.15 27.31
N ALA A 57 -36.33 -14.51 26.27
CA ALA A 57 -36.57 -15.90 25.91
C ALA A 57 -35.29 -16.63 25.44
N PHE A 58 -34.28 -15.90 24.95
CA PHE A 58 -32.98 -16.45 24.59
C PHE A 58 -32.01 -16.43 25.78
N PRO A 59 -31.13 -17.43 25.92
CA PRO A 59 -30.07 -17.42 26.93
C PRO A 59 -29.13 -16.21 26.78
N ARG A 60 -28.63 -15.71 27.92
CA ARG A 60 -27.63 -14.63 27.94
C ARG A 60 -26.38 -15.04 27.15
N GLY A 61 -25.79 -14.09 26.42
CA GLY A 61 -24.63 -14.31 25.56
C GLY A 61 -24.96 -14.88 24.18
N GLU A 62 -26.23 -15.18 23.87
CA GLU A 62 -26.62 -15.54 22.51
C GLU A 62 -26.51 -14.36 21.54
N ARG A 63 -26.25 -14.67 20.26
CA ARG A 63 -26.01 -13.67 19.21
C ARG A 63 -27.29 -13.41 18.41
N VAL A 64 -27.67 -12.14 18.32
CA VAL A 64 -28.86 -11.69 17.58
C VAL A 64 -28.42 -10.74 16.47
N LEU A 65 -28.69 -11.11 15.21
CA LEU A 65 -28.40 -10.25 14.06
C LEU A 65 -29.39 -9.11 13.96
N LEU A 66 -28.89 -7.92 13.63
CA LEU A 66 -29.69 -6.73 13.36
C LEU A 66 -29.59 -6.40 11.87
N ALA A 67 -30.57 -6.86 11.08
CA ALA A 67 -30.61 -6.69 9.63
C ALA A 67 -31.71 -5.70 9.25
N MET A 68 -31.43 -4.41 9.44
CA MET A 68 -32.40 -3.31 9.39
C MET A 68 -31.73 -2.02 8.84
N ASP A 69 -32.53 -1.05 8.40
CA ASP A 69 -32.04 0.27 7.99
C ASP A 69 -31.83 1.18 9.23
N ASN A 70 -31.31 2.40 9.04
CA ASN A 70 -31.22 3.37 10.14
C ASN A 70 -32.60 3.93 10.46
N ASP A 71 -33.30 3.30 11.40
CA ASP A 71 -34.58 3.74 11.93
C ASP A 71 -34.64 3.54 13.45
N GLU A 72 -35.77 3.89 14.06
CA GLU A 72 -36.02 3.66 15.48
C GLU A 72 -35.99 2.18 15.85
N HIS A 73 -36.40 1.29 14.95
CA HIS A 73 -36.44 -0.14 15.23
C HIS A 73 -35.03 -0.69 15.37
N TYR A 74 -34.07 -0.22 14.58
CA TYR A 74 -32.66 -0.54 14.75
C TYR A 74 -32.18 -0.13 16.15
N VAL A 75 -32.42 1.14 16.52
CA VAL A 75 -31.96 1.67 17.82
C VAL A 75 -32.57 0.89 18.98
N ILE A 76 -33.89 0.67 18.94
CA ILE A 76 -34.62 -0.10 19.95
C ILE A 76 -34.06 -1.52 20.03
N SER A 77 -33.83 -2.19 18.88
CA SER A 77 -33.32 -3.56 18.83
C SER A 77 -31.90 -3.68 19.39
N PHE A 78 -31.01 -2.75 19.04
CA PHE A 78 -29.64 -2.75 19.58
C PHE A 78 -29.62 -2.65 21.10
N PHE A 79 -30.31 -1.65 21.66
CA PHE A 79 -30.38 -1.52 23.12
C PHE A 79 -31.15 -2.67 23.78
N ALA A 80 -32.18 -3.21 23.13
CA ALA A 80 -32.94 -4.35 23.65
C ALA A 80 -32.08 -5.61 23.78
N CYS A 81 -31.16 -5.87 22.84
CA CYS A 81 -30.15 -6.92 22.98
C CYS A 81 -29.30 -6.72 24.24
N LEU A 82 -28.79 -5.50 24.47
CA LEU A 82 -27.99 -5.19 25.65
C LEU A 82 -28.80 -5.37 26.96
N TYR A 83 -30.07 -4.94 26.98
CA TYR A 83 -30.96 -5.07 28.13
C TYR A 83 -31.33 -6.53 28.43
N ALA A 84 -31.40 -7.38 27.40
CA ALA A 84 -31.63 -8.81 27.53
C ALA A 84 -30.36 -9.60 27.91
N GLY A 85 -29.16 -8.97 27.83
CA GLY A 85 -27.88 -9.63 28.03
C GLY A 85 -27.46 -10.49 26.83
N LEU A 86 -27.91 -10.13 25.63
CA LEU A 86 -27.57 -10.75 24.35
C LEU A 86 -26.49 -9.95 23.64
N ILE A 87 -25.75 -10.62 22.76
CA ILE A 87 -24.72 -10.00 21.93
C ILE A 87 -25.38 -9.53 20.62
N ALA A 88 -25.43 -8.21 20.41
CA ALA A 88 -25.93 -7.67 19.15
C ALA A 88 -24.94 -7.98 18.01
N VAL A 89 -25.45 -8.29 16.82
CA VAL A 89 -24.62 -8.50 15.62
C VAL A 89 -25.14 -7.58 14.49
N PRO A 90 -24.65 -6.32 14.45
CA PRO A 90 -24.94 -5.39 13.38
C PRO A 90 -24.57 -5.95 11.99
N VAL A 91 -25.52 -6.00 11.05
CA VAL A 91 -25.25 -6.48 9.68
C VAL A 91 -25.90 -5.60 8.62
N CYS A 92 -25.23 -5.49 7.47
CA CYS A 92 -25.81 -4.87 6.29
C CYS A 92 -26.89 -5.80 5.71
N PRO A 93 -28.13 -5.31 5.50
CA PRO A 93 -29.11 -6.04 4.72
C PRO A 93 -28.58 -6.37 3.32
N PRO A 94 -28.86 -7.55 2.75
CA PRO A 94 -28.41 -7.90 1.42
C PRO A 94 -29.20 -7.11 0.37
N GLU A 95 -28.54 -6.66 -0.71
CA GLU A 95 -29.21 -5.83 -1.71
C GLU A 95 -30.19 -6.62 -2.61
N SER A 96 -30.01 -7.93 -2.73
CA SER A 96 -30.90 -8.80 -3.53
C SER A 96 -30.83 -10.25 -3.06
N THR A 97 -31.74 -11.09 -3.59
CA THR A 97 -31.75 -12.54 -3.37
C THR A 97 -30.71 -13.30 -4.21
N ARG A 98 -29.84 -12.61 -4.95
CA ARG A 98 -28.77 -13.26 -5.74
C ARG A 98 -27.71 -13.83 -4.81
N GLN A 99 -27.19 -15.01 -5.16
CA GLN A 99 -26.22 -15.75 -4.35
C GLN A 99 -25.01 -14.91 -3.85
N PRO A 100 -24.38 -14.04 -4.66
CA PRO A 100 -23.25 -13.23 -4.19
C PRO A 100 -23.63 -12.21 -3.10
N HIS A 101 -24.86 -11.67 -3.15
CA HIS A 101 -25.35 -10.68 -2.19
C HIS A 101 -25.73 -11.35 -0.86
N LEU A 102 -26.13 -12.62 -0.90
CA LEU A 102 -26.48 -13.41 0.29
C LEU A 102 -25.26 -14.04 0.98
N ALA A 103 -24.21 -14.37 0.22
CA ALA A 103 -23.05 -15.13 0.71
C ALA A 103 -22.37 -14.50 1.93
N ARG A 104 -22.24 -13.16 1.95
CA ARG A 104 -21.65 -12.46 3.10
C ARG A 104 -22.49 -12.60 4.37
N LEU A 105 -23.82 -12.47 4.25
CA LEU A 105 -24.73 -12.57 5.39
C LEU A 105 -24.75 -13.99 5.95
N ILE A 106 -24.77 -15.01 5.07
CA ILE A 106 -24.66 -16.43 5.46
C ILE A 106 -23.37 -16.67 6.24
N GLY A 107 -22.22 -16.20 5.72
CA GLY A 107 -20.94 -16.35 6.42
C GLY A 107 -20.91 -15.68 7.80
N ILE A 108 -21.60 -14.56 7.98
CA ILE A 108 -21.73 -13.89 9.29
C ILE A 108 -22.64 -14.69 10.23
N ILE A 109 -23.77 -15.23 9.74
CA ILE A 109 -24.69 -16.05 10.53
C ILE A 109 -23.96 -17.28 11.08
N ASP A 110 -23.21 -17.96 10.22
CA ASP A 110 -22.49 -19.19 10.56
C ASP A 110 -21.35 -18.92 11.55
N ASP A 111 -20.55 -17.87 11.32
CA ASP A 111 -19.44 -17.48 12.21
C ASP A 111 -19.94 -17.05 13.60
N ALA A 112 -20.93 -16.15 13.62
CA ALA A 112 -21.56 -15.67 14.85
C ALA A 112 -22.30 -16.78 15.61
N ALA A 113 -22.65 -17.88 14.92
CA ALA A 113 -23.57 -18.90 15.41
C ALA A 113 -24.85 -18.26 15.97
N ALA A 114 -25.49 -17.43 15.16
CA ALA A 114 -26.61 -16.61 15.61
C ALA A 114 -27.89 -17.42 15.82
N CYS A 115 -28.62 -17.12 16.89
CA CYS A 115 -29.88 -17.80 17.20
C CYS A 115 -31.09 -17.09 16.57
N CYS A 116 -30.96 -15.79 16.29
CA CYS A 116 -32.06 -14.96 15.83
C CYS A 116 -31.60 -13.85 14.88
N VAL A 117 -32.47 -13.49 13.92
CA VAL A 117 -32.38 -12.27 13.14
C VAL A 117 -33.56 -11.37 13.48
N LEU A 118 -33.26 -10.16 13.94
CA LEU A 118 -34.22 -9.06 14.01
C LEU A 118 -34.20 -8.29 12.70
N THR A 119 -35.38 -8.13 12.11
CA THR A 119 -35.55 -7.41 10.84
C THR A 119 -36.86 -6.64 10.80
N THR A 120 -37.10 -5.89 9.73
CA THR A 120 -38.33 -5.16 9.46
C THR A 120 -39.07 -5.77 8.27
N ARG A 121 -40.38 -5.50 8.15
CA ARG A 121 -41.22 -6.02 7.06
C ARG A 121 -40.65 -5.77 5.65
N PRO A 122 -40.06 -4.60 5.31
CA PRO A 122 -39.48 -4.38 3.99
C PRO A 122 -38.27 -5.27 3.68
N ILE A 123 -37.50 -5.69 4.70
CA ILE A 123 -36.28 -6.47 4.55
C ILE A 123 -36.54 -7.98 4.72
N LEU A 124 -37.65 -8.36 5.37
CA LEU A 124 -38.02 -9.75 5.65
C LEU A 124 -37.86 -10.72 4.46
N PRO A 125 -38.34 -10.43 3.24
CA PRO A 125 -38.21 -11.38 2.12
C PRO A 125 -36.77 -11.72 1.75
N LEU A 126 -35.83 -10.79 2.00
CA LEU A 126 -34.42 -11.00 1.76
C LEU A 126 -33.77 -11.88 2.84
N ILE A 127 -34.26 -11.80 4.07
CA ILE A 127 -33.80 -12.61 5.21
C ILE A 127 -34.35 -14.03 5.15
N GLU A 128 -35.61 -14.20 4.74
CA GLU A 128 -36.23 -15.52 4.51
C GLU A 128 -35.43 -16.35 3.51
N ALA A 129 -34.95 -15.73 2.42
CA ALA A 129 -34.09 -16.38 1.43
C ALA A 129 -32.75 -16.91 2.00
N VAL A 130 -32.32 -16.41 3.15
CA VAL A 130 -31.12 -16.86 3.86
C VAL A 130 -31.46 -17.93 4.90
N ALA A 131 -32.56 -17.78 5.63
CA ALA A 131 -32.96 -18.72 6.68
C ALA A 131 -33.27 -20.13 6.16
N ASP A 132 -33.73 -20.29 4.92
CA ASP A 132 -33.89 -21.61 4.27
C ASP A 132 -32.60 -22.43 4.21
N ARG A 133 -31.44 -21.80 4.43
CA ARG A 133 -30.11 -22.40 4.33
C ARG A 133 -29.38 -22.54 5.67
N SER A 134 -29.95 -22.05 6.77
CA SER A 134 -29.35 -22.09 8.10
C SER A 134 -30.31 -22.74 9.10
N SER A 135 -29.96 -23.91 9.64
CA SER A 135 -30.81 -24.63 10.59
C SER A 135 -30.82 -23.94 11.97
N GLY A 136 -32.03 -23.76 12.53
CA GLY A 136 -32.20 -23.24 13.90
C GLY A 136 -32.21 -21.71 14.04
N LEU A 137 -32.16 -20.97 12.93
CA LEU A 137 -32.26 -19.51 12.94
C LEU A 137 -33.72 -19.04 13.05
N THR A 138 -34.04 -18.25 14.07
CA THR A 138 -35.38 -17.67 14.24
C THR A 138 -35.45 -16.25 13.67
N ILE A 139 -36.42 -15.93 12.81
CA ILE A 139 -36.62 -14.56 12.30
C ILE A 139 -37.73 -13.88 13.09
N TRP A 140 -37.44 -12.72 13.68
CA TRP A 140 -38.42 -11.88 14.37
C TRP A 140 -38.53 -10.50 13.73
N LEU A 141 -39.75 -10.00 13.62
CA LEU A 141 -40.03 -8.64 13.21
C LEU A 141 -39.90 -7.69 14.41
N ALA A 142 -39.11 -6.63 14.27
CA ALA A 142 -38.87 -5.67 15.35
C ALA A 142 -40.09 -4.77 15.66
N ASP A 143 -41.04 -4.66 14.73
CA ASP A 143 -42.29 -3.91 14.88
C ASP A 143 -43.47 -4.78 15.35
N GLU A 144 -43.25 -6.08 15.56
CA GLU A 144 -44.30 -7.00 15.99
C GLU A 144 -44.56 -6.89 17.51
N ALA A 145 -45.77 -6.47 17.85
CA ALA A 145 -46.23 -6.40 19.23
C ALA A 145 -46.49 -7.82 19.78
N VAL A 146 -45.74 -8.21 20.81
CA VAL A 146 -45.90 -9.48 21.52
C VAL A 146 -45.98 -9.21 23.02
N ASP A 147 -46.94 -9.84 23.69
CA ASP A 147 -47.06 -9.79 25.16
C ASP A 147 -46.03 -10.73 25.79
N ALA A 148 -44.84 -10.20 26.08
CA ALA A 148 -43.70 -10.94 26.63
C ALA A 148 -43.58 -10.83 28.17
N GLY A 149 -44.56 -10.22 28.84
CA GLY A 149 -44.47 -9.95 30.28
C GLY A 149 -43.47 -8.83 30.64
N PRO A 150 -43.19 -8.61 31.94
CA PRO A 150 -42.30 -7.54 32.39
C PRO A 150 -40.82 -7.90 32.15
N TRP A 151 -40.03 -6.92 31.69
CA TRP A 151 -38.58 -7.05 31.58
C TRP A 151 -37.92 -7.30 32.95
N ALA A 152 -37.09 -8.34 33.03
CA ALA A 152 -36.27 -8.61 34.21
C ALA A 152 -34.98 -7.77 34.16
N ALA A 153 -34.83 -6.82 35.09
CA ALA A 153 -33.67 -5.94 35.09
C ALA A 153 -32.35 -6.72 35.31
N SER A 154 -31.35 -6.42 34.49
CA SER A 154 -30.00 -6.95 34.65
C SER A 154 -28.95 -5.89 34.28
N SER A 155 -27.74 -6.00 34.84
CA SER A 155 -26.60 -5.17 34.44
C SER A 155 -25.53 -6.09 33.84
N PRO A 156 -24.97 -5.75 32.67
CA PRO A 156 -23.85 -6.49 32.11
C PRO A 156 -22.59 -6.27 32.94
N ALA A 157 -21.71 -7.28 32.99
CA ALA A 157 -20.37 -7.11 33.50
C ALA A 157 -19.52 -6.31 32.49
N PRO A 158 -18.47 -5.58 32.93
CA PRO A 158 -17.63 -4.79 32.03
C PRO A 158 -16.99 -5.61 30.90
N THR A 159 -16.68 -6.89 31.16
CA THR A 159 -16.06 -7.82 30.21
C THR A 159 -17.06 -8.54 29.30
N ASP A 160 -18.38 -8.41 29.55
CA ASP A 160 -19.40 -9.01 28.68
C ASP A 160 -19.33 -8.35 27.30
N ILE A 161 -19.45 -9.16 26.25
CA ILE A 161 -19.48 -8.68 24.86
C ILE A 161 -20.82 -7.97 24.64
N ALA A 162 -20.77 -6.69 24.25
CA ALA A 162 -21.95 -5.91 23.90
C ALA A 162 -22.40 -6.23 22.47
N PHE A 163 -21.46 -6.26 21.53
CA PHE A 163 -21.75 -6.58 20.13
C PHE A 163 -20.53 -7.14 19.39
N LEU A 164 -20.79 -7.83 18.28
CA LEU A 164 -19.77 -8.27 17.32
C LEU A 164 -19.77 -7.33 16.11
N GLN A 165 -18.70 -6.56 15.94
CA GLN A 165 -18.53 -5.73 14.75
C GLN A 165 -17.86 -6.54 13.65
N TYR A 166 -18.60 -6.92 12.62
CA TYR A 166 -18.02 -7.61 11.47
C TYR A 166 -17.30 -6.62 10.56
N THR A 167 -16.00 -6.84 10.36
CA THR A 167 -15.20 -5.99 9.49
C THR A 167 -15.42 -6.36 8.02
N SER A 168 -15.23 -5.39 7.12
CA SER A 168 -15.25 -5.59 5.67
C SER A 168 -13.94 -6.20 5.16
N GLY A 169 -13.38 -7.19 5.88
CA GLY A 169 -12.05 -7.75 5.65
C GLY A 169 -11.72 -7.95 4.16
N SER A 170 -10.48 -7.64 3.79
CA SER A 170 -9.95 -7.92 2.44
C SER A 170 -9.80 -9.42 2.18
N THR A 171 -9.76 -10.23 3.23
CA THR A 171 -9.84 -11.69 3.17
C THR A 171 -11.30 -12.12 2.99
N SER A 172 -11.57 -13.10 2.13
CA SER A 172 -12.91 -13.59 1.78
C SER A 172 -13.79 -14.04 2.96
N THR A 173 -13.25 -14.18 4.17
CA THR A 173 -13.98 -14.61 5.38
C THR A 173 -14.26 -13.42 6.33
N PRO A 174 -15.53 -13.17 6.72
CA PRO A 174 -15.88 -12.15 7.72
C PRO A 174 -15.22 -12.43 9.08
N LYS A 175 -14.80 -11.38 9.80
CA LYS A 175 -14.25 -11.49 11.16
C LYS A 175 -15.06 -10.60 12.11
N GLY A 176 -15.67 -11.19 13.14
CA GLY A 176 -16.41 -10.45 14.16
C GLY A 176 -15.50 -9.94 15.27
N VAL A 177 -15.26 -8.63 15.35
CA VAL A 177 -14.52 -8.01 16.46
C VAL A 177 -15.37 -8.05 17.72
N MET A 178 -14.83 -8.59 18.81
CA MET A 178 -15.51 -8.69 20.10
C MET A 178 -15.41 -7.36 20.87
N VAL A 179 -16.49 -6.56 20.82
CA VAL A 179 -16.56 -5.29 21.56
C VAL A 179 -17.26 -5.50 22.89
N SER A 180 -16.54 -5.34 24.00
CA SER A 180 -17.12 -5.42 25.34
C SER A 180 -17.84 -4.14 25.76
N HIS A 181 -18.69 -4.23 26.78
CA HIS A 181 -19.30 -3.05 27.40
C HIS A 181 -18.25 -2.04 27.90
N ALA A 182 -17.15 -2.52 28.50
CA ALA A 182 -16.05 -1.66 28.94
C ALA A 182 -15.34 -0.98 27.76
N ASN A 183 -15.07 -1.72 26.68
CA ASN A 183 -14.41 -1.15 25.50
C ASN A 183 -15.26 -0.02 24.91
N LEU A 184 -16.56 -0.24 24.82
CA LEU A 184 -17.51 0.75 24.30
C LEU A 184 -17.51 2.01 25.16
N MET A 185 -17.71 1.89 26.48
CA MET A 185 -17.67 3.04 27.39
C MET A 185 -16.32 3.78 27.39
N ALA A 186 -15.23 3.05 27.20
CA ALA A 186 -13.91 3.66 27.07
C ALA A 186 -13.77 4.46 25.76
N ASN A 187 -14.32 3.97 24.64
CA ASN A 187 -14.28 4.70 23.37
C ASN A 187 -15.21 5.91 23.35
N GLU A 188 -16.41 5.83 23.94
CA GLU A 188 -17.30 7.01 24.05
C GLU A 188 -16.64 8.14 24.87
N ARG A 189 -15.84 7.81 25.89
CA ARG A 189 -15.02 8.79 26.63
C ARG A 189 -13.91 9.37 25.75
N ALA A 190 -13.28 8.53 24.95
CA ALA A 190 -12.23 8.95 24.00
C ALA A 190 -12.78 9.91 22.93
N ILE A 191 -13.99 9.64 22.41
CA ILE A 191 -14.70 10.52 21.48
C ILE A 191 -15.18 11.79 22.19
N GLU A 192 -15.71 11.69 23.41
CA GLU A 192 -16.09 12.86 24.23
C GLU A 192 -14.90 13.82 24.40
N GLU A 193 -13.72 13.29 24.74
CA GLU A 193 -12.48 14.05 24.89
C GLU A 193 -12.03 14.63 23.54
N GLY A 194 -11.86 13.78 22.51
CA GLY A 194 -11.34 14.19 21.21
C GLY A 194 -12.21 15.24 20.52
N PHE A 195 -13.52 14.98 20.42
CA PHE A 195 -14.45 15.90 19.77
C PHE A 195 -14.84 17.06 20.70
N SER A 196 -14.44 17.02 21.97
CA SER A 196 -14.87 17.97 23.00
C SER A 196 -16.40 18.10 23.06
N VAL A 197 -17.09 16.96 23.18
CA VAL A 197 -18.56 16.89 23.09
C VAL A 197 -19.22 17.50 24.31
N ALA A 198 -20.00 18.55 24.09
CA ALA A 198 -20.78 19.23 25.13
C ALA A 198 -22.20 18.66 25.22
N SER A 199 -22.89 18.91 26.34
CA SER A 199 -24.27 18.40 26.56
C SER A 199 -25.34 19.09 25.71
N ASP A 200 -25.00 20.23 25.10
CA ASP A 200 -25.84 21.01 24.19
C ASP A 200 -25.53 20.74 22.71
N ASP A 201 -24.59 19.82 22.41
CA ASP A 201 -24.32 19.41 21.05
C ASP A 201 -25.53 18.64 20.47
N VAL A 202 -25.74 18.79 19.16
CA VAL A 202 -26.78 18.10 18.40
C VAL A 202 -26.12 17.28 17.30
N PHE A 203 -26.38 15.97 17.31
CA PHE A 203 -25.82 15.04 16.35
C PHE A 203 -26.77 14.87 15.17
N VAL A 204 -26.23 14.92 13.95
CA VAL A 204 -26.90 14.45 12.73
C VAL A 204 -26.06 13.33 12.14
N SER A 205 -26.67 12.18 11.86
CA SER A 205 -25.96 11.06 11.23
C SER A 205 -26.83 10.36 10.19
N TRP A 206 -26.27 10.20 8.99
CA TRP A 206 -26.78 9.30 7.96
C TRP A 206 -25.98 7.99 7.88
N LEU A 207 -24.90 7.90 8.66
CA LEU A 207 -23.95 6.81 8.59
C LEU A 207 -24.60 5.49 8.97
N PRO A 208 -24.34 4.38 8.25
CA PRO A 208 -25.04 3.13 8.53
C PRO A 208 -24.77 2.63 9.94
N LEU A 209 -25.81 2.32 10.69
CA LEU A 209 -25.70 1.83 12.07
C LEU A 209 -25.12 0.42 12.17
N PHE A 210 -25.03 -0.31 11.05
CA PHE A 210 -24.29 -1.58 11.00
C PHE A 210 -22.77 -1.42 10.88
N HIS A 211 -22.28 -0.20 10.74
CA HIS A 211 -20.86 0.15 10.83
C HIS A 211 -20.58 0.91 12.12
N ASP A 212 -19.39 0.67 12.68
CA ASP A 212 -18.89 1.29 13.91
C ASP A 212 -18.98 2.82 13.91
N MET A 213 -18.61 3.49 12.81
CA MET A 213 -18.63 4.95 12.73
C MET A 213 -20.03 5.54 12.89
N GLY A 214 -21.06 4.89 12.35
CA GLY A 214 -22.45 5.33 12.51
C GLY A 214 -23.03 4.96 13.86
N LEU A 215 -22.78 3.73 14.30
CA LEU A 215 -23.25 3.21 15.58
C LEU A 215 -22.62 3.95 16.76
N ILE A 216 -21.30 3.90 16.89
CA ILE A 216 -20.54 4.45 18.02
C ILE A 216 -20.45 5.97 17.90
N GLY A 217 -19.80 6.47 16.85
CA GLY A 217 -19.53 7.90 16.68
C GLY A 217 -20.75 8.78 16.41
N GLY A 218 -21.86 8.20 15.97
CA GLY A 218 -23.12 8.90 15.70
C GLY A 218 -24.16 8.71 16.80
N LEU A 219 -24.73 7.51 16.88
CA LEU A 219 -25.86 7.21 17.76
C LEU A 219 -25.45 7.12 19.23
N LEU A 220 -24.45 6.29 19.54
CA LEU A 220 -24.10 5.96 20.91
C LEU A 220 -23.40 7.12 21.63
N GLN A 221 -22.54 7.89 20.94
CA GLN A 221 -21.92 9.09 21.50
C GLN A 221 -22.96 10.13 21.91
N ALA A 222 -24.00 10.34 21.09
CA ALA A 222 -25.09 11.25 21.43
C ALA A 222 -25.81 10.79 22.71
N ILE A 223 -26.13 9.50 22.83
CA ILE A 223 -26.78 8.94 24.02
C ILE A 223 -25.85 8.96 25.24
N HIS A 224 -24.55 8.67 25.08
CA HIS A 224 -23.53 8.75 26.14
C HIS A 224 -23.52 10.13 26.79
N ARG A 225 -23.64 11.20 26.00
CA ARG A 225 -23.72 12.59 26.50
C ARG A 225 -25.12 13.10 26.80
N GLY A 226 -26.17 12.33 26.53
CA GLY A 226 -27.55 12.77 26.69
C GLY A 226 -27.95 13.88 25.70
N CYS A 227 -27.35 13.88 24.51
CA CYS A 227 -27.56 14.84 23.44
C CYS A 227 -28.67 14.37 22.49
N LYS A 228 -29.30 15.33 21.80
CA LYS A 228 -30.26 15.04 20.73
C LYS A 228 -29.53 14.39 19.55
N CYS A 229 -30.01 13.22 19.10
CA CYS A 229 -29.52 12.53 17.91
C CYS A 229 -30.58 12.55 16.80
N VAL A 230 -30.20 13.03 15.61
CA VAL A 230 -31.04 13.03 14.41
C VAL A 230 -30.46 12.01 13.43
N LEU A 231 -31.23 10.98 13.13
CA LEU A 231 -30.82 9.91 12.23
C LEU A 231 -31.58 9.99 10.91
N MET A 232 -30.89 9.63 9.83
CA MET A 232 -31.50 9.34 8.55
C MET A 232 -30.89 8.07 7.96
N SER A 233 -31.57 7.45 7.00
CA SER A 233 -31.02 6.29 6.31
C SER A 233 -29.87 6.68 5.38
N PRO A 234 -28.87 5.80 5.19
CA PRO A 234 -27.82 6.02 4.19
C PRO A 234 -28.42 6.21 2.79
N ARG A 235 -29.50 5.47 2.47
CA ARG A 235 -30.24 5.62 1.21
C ARG A 235 -30.79 7.05 1.05
N PHE A 236 -31.37 7.62 2.10
CA PHE A 236 -31.93 8.97 2.07
C PHE A 236 -30.89 10.03 1.70
N PHE A 237 -29.66 9.89 2.23
CA PHE A 237 -28.51 10.72 1.84
C PHE A 237 -28.05 10.43 0.40
N LEU A 238 -27.78 9.17 0.07
CA LEU A 238 -27.20 8.77 -1.23
C LEU A 238 -28.07 9.18 -2.43
N GLU A 239 -29.40 9.17 -2.26
CA GLU A 239 -30.35 9.62 -3.29
C GLU A 239 -30.25 11.12 -3.56
N ARG A 240 -30.15 11.94 -2.50
CA ARG A 240 -30.04 13.41 -2.61
C ARG A 240 -29.13 13.96 -1.50
N PRO A 241 -27.81 14.13 -1.75
CA PRO A 241 -26.85 14.53 -0.71
C PRO A 241 -27.17 15.82 0.03
N ILE A 242 -27.86 16.77 -0.62
CA ILE A 242 -28.30 18.02 0.00
C ILE A 242 -29.17 17.81 1.25
N ARG A 243 -29.87 16.67 1.35
CA ARG A 243 -30.72 16.33 2.51
C ARG A 243 -29.92 16.28 3.81
N TRP A 244 -28.65 15.86 3.75
CA TRP A 244 -27.77 15.86 4.91
C TRP A 244 -27.55 17.28 5.44
N LEU A 245 -27.17 18.21 4.54
CA LEU A 245 -26.93 19.61 4.88
C LEU A 245 -28.21 20.34 5.30
N GLN A 246 -29.34 20.04 4.66
CA GLN A 246 -30.65 20.56 5.07
C GLN A 246 -31.04 20.11 6.47
N THR A 247 -30.73 18.86 6.83
CA THR A 247 -31.00 18.33 8.18
C THR A 247 -30.10 19.00 9.22
N ILE A 248 -28.82 19.21 8.89
CA ILE A 248 -27.89 19.99 9.73
C ILE A 248 -28.46 21.39 9.96
N SER A 249 -28.85 22.09 8.90
CA SER A 249 -29.39 23.45 8.98
C SER A 249 -30.69 23.52 9.79
N ARG A 250 -31.65 22.62 9.51
CA ARG A 250 -32.95 22.58 10.20
C ARG A 250 -32.82 22.32 11.69
N HIS A 251 -31.97 21.38 12.09
CA HIS A 251 -31.82 21.01 13.50
C HIS A 251 -30.69 21.75 14.21
N ARG A 252 -30.04 22.70 13.54
CA ARG A 252 -28.87 23.43 14.01
C ARG A 252 -27.78 22.48 14.54
N ALA A 253 -27.51 21.42 13.78
CA ALA A 253 -26.61 20.36 14.21
C ALA A 253 -25.17 20.84 14.32
N THR A 254 -24.50 20.39 15.37
CA THR A 254 -23.17 20.88 15.73
C THR A 254 -22.10 19.82 15.48
N ILE A 255 -22.48 18.55 15.47
CA ILE A 255 -21.60 17.42 15.18
C ILE A 255 -22.25 16.56 14.10
N SER A 256 -21.53 16.39 12.99
CA SER A 256 -21.92 15.50 11.89
C SER A 256 -20.70 15.24 11.02
N GLY A 257 -20.70 14.17 10.25
CA GLY A 257 -19.54 13.84 9.43
C GLY A 257 -19.71 12.51 8.72
N GLY A 258 -18.64 12.11 8.03
CA GLY A 258 -18.62 10.88 7.26
C GLY A 258 -17.30 10.68 6.54
N PRO A 259 -17.19 9.66 5.69
CA PRO A 259 -15.98 9.44 4.90
C PRO A 259 -15.80 10.52 3.83
N ASP A 260 -14.59 10.69 3.31
CA ASP A 260 -14.22 11.66 2.26
C ASP A 260 -15.19 11.66 1.07
N PHE A 261 -15.66 10.49 0.61
CA PHE A 261 -16.59 10.36 -0.51
C PHE A 261 -17.91 11.11 -0.28
N SER A 262 -18.34 11.26 0.97
CA SER A 262 -19.59 11.94 1.29
C SER A 262 -19.49 13.45 1.06
N TYR A 263 -18.34 14.05 1.40
CA TYR A 263 -18.00 15.44 1.09
C TYR A 263 -17.89 15.65 -0.42
N ARG A 264 -17.22 14.74 -1.13
CA ARG A 264 -17.14 14.77 -2.60
C ARG A 264 -18.50 14.66 -3.27
N MET A 265 -19.37 13.76 -2.81
CA MET A 265 -20.73 13.63 -3.36
C MET A 265 -21.56 14.91 -3.18
N CYS A 266 -21.36 15.64 -2.08
CA CYS A 266 -21.96 16.95 -1.88
C CYS A 266 -21.44 17.98 -2.90
N LEU A 267 -20.12 18.02 -3.15
CA LEU A 267 -19.54 18.90 -4.18
C LEU A 267 -20.08 18.60 -5.58
N GLU A 268 -20.17 17.32 -5.96
CA GLU A 268 -20.62 16.90 -7.29
C GLU A 268 -22.12 17.15 -7.54
N ARG A 269 -22.95 17.07 -6.50
CA ARG A 269 -24.43 17.05 -6.65
C ARG A 269 -25.16 18.26 -6.10
N ILE A 270 -24.47 19.18 -5.41
CA ILE A 270 -25.08 20.37 -4.82
C ILE A 270 -24.58 21.62 -5.53
N PRO A 271 -25.33 22.14 -6.51
CA PRO A 271 -24.95 23.35 -7.22
C PRO A 271 -25.07 24.61 -6.34
N LYS A 272 -24.35 25.67 -6.71
CA LYS A 272 -24.21 26.91 -5.92
C LYS A 272 -25.54 27.62 -5.63
N ASP A 273 -26.53 27.51 -6.53
CA ASP A 273 -27.87 28.11 -6.35
C ASP A 273 -28.66 27.51 -5.17
N LYS A 274 -28.27 26.32 -4.70
CA LYS A 274 -28.91 25.68 -3.54
C LYS A 274 -28.32 26.12 -2.20
N LEU A 275 -27.17 26.78 -2.20
CA LEU A 275 -26.48 27.18 -0.98
C LEU A 275 -27.27 28.22 -0.17
N GLU A 276 -28.02 29.09 -0.83
CA GLU A 276 -28.87 30.11 -0.18
C GLU A 276 -29.98 29.50 0.70
N THR A 277 -30.28 28.21 0.52
CA THR A 277 -31.28 27.48 1.31
C THR A 277 -30.71 26.83 2.57
N LEU A 278 -29.40 26.98 2.83
CA LEU A 278 -28.68 26.31 3.88
C LEU A 278 -28.09 27.33 4.88
N ASP A 279 -28.15 26.98 6.17
CA ASP A 279 -27.39 27.63 7.25
C ASP A 279 -26.54 26.57 7.96
N LEU A 280 -25.23 26.59 7.72
CA LEU A 280 -24.23 25.68 8.27
C LEU A 280 -23.39 26.31 9.39
N SER A 281 -23.74 27.53 9.85
CA SER A 281 -22.99 28.28 10.87
C SER A 281 -22.93 27.61 12.26
N CYS A 282 -23.81 26.64 12.50
CA CYS A 282 -23.86 25.87 13.73
C CYS A 282 -22.95 24.63 13.71
N TRP A 283 -22.45 24.22 12.55
CA TRP A 283 -21.65 23.01 12.41
C TRP A 283 -20.25 23.26 12.97
N ARG A 284 -19.92 22.61 14.09
CA ARG A 284 -18.68 22.82 14.86
C ARG A 284 -17.67 21.68 14.71
N VAL A 285 -18.14 20.47 14.40
CA VAL A 285 -17.32 19.28 14.14
C VAL A 285 -17.87 18.60 12.89
N ALA A 286 -17.25 18.88 11.75
CA ALA A 286 -17.44 18.24 10.46
C ALA A 286 -16.39 17.13 10.30
N PHE A 287 -16.63 15.98 10.93
CA PHE A 287 -15.60 14.95 11.02
C PHE A 287 -15.41 14.19 9.71
N SER A 288 -14.16 13.89 9.35
CA SER A 288 -13.79 13.06 8.21
C SER A 288 -12.86 11.93 8.64
N GLY A 289 -13.13 10.71 8.20
CA GLY A 289 -12.34 9.53 8.57
C GLY A 289 -12.80 8.25 7.89
N ALA A 290 -12.30 7.12 8.37
CA ALA A 290 -12.60 5.76 7.88
C ALA A 290 -12.08 5.42 6.46
N GLU A 291 -11.60 6.39 5.69
CA GLU A 291 -10.84 6.24 4.45
C GLU A 291 -9.74 7.33 4.37
N PRO A 292 -8.80 7.26 3.40
CA PRO A 292 -7.81 8.31 3.25
C PRO A 292 -8.46 9.70 3.14
N ILE A 293 -8.13 10.58 4.09
CA ILE A 293 -8.69 11.93 4.17
C ILE A 293 -7.94 12.81 3.17
N ARG A 294 -8.65 13.38 2.20
CA ARG A 294 -8.00 14.12 1.13
C ARG A 294 -8.07 15.63 1.36
N HIS A 295 -6.91 16.27 1.26
CA HIS A 295 -6.78 17.71 1.45
C HIS A 295 -7.59 18.50 0.40
N ASP A 296 -7.54 18.09 -0.87
CA ASP A 296 -8.27 18.69 -1.98
C ASP A 296 -9.79 18.65 -1.76
N THR A 297 -10.36 17.47 -1.46
CA THR A 297 -11.79 17.30 -1.21
C THR A 297 -12.27 18.23 -0.10
N LEU A 298 -11.58 18.25 1.05
CA LEU A 298 -11.99 19.05 2.19
C LEU A 298 -11.81 20.55 1.96
N GLN A 299 -10.71 20.97 1.30
CA GLN A 299 -10.46 22.37 0.98
C GLN A 299 -11.49 22.92 -0.01
N GLU A 300 -11.88 22.13 -1.01
CA GLU A 300 -12.94 22.48 -1.96
C GLU A 300 -14.30 22.53 -1.26
N PHE A 301 -14.60 21.57 -0.38
CA PHE A 301 -15.82 21.56 0.42
C PHE A 301 -15.96 22.81 1.30
N ILE A 302 -14.88 23.18 2.02
CA ILE A 302 -14.83 24.44 2.80
C ILE A 302 -15.17 25.63 1.91
N THR A 303 -14.50 25.73 0.76
CA THR A 303 -14.64 26.87 -0.16
C THR A 303 -16.05 26.96 -0.75
N HIS A 304 -16.61 25.82 -1.19
CA HIS A 304 -17.92 25.76 -1.84
C HIS A 304 -19.06 26.06 -0.86
N PHE A 305 -18.97 25.59 0.38
CA PHE A 305 -20.03 25.75 1.39
C PHE A 305 -19.83 26.94 2.35
N ALA A 306 -18.72 27.69 2.24
CA ALA A 306 -18.52 28.93 3.00
C ALA A 306 -19.68 29.96 2.85
N PRO A 307 -20.29 30.17 1.66
CA PRO A 307 -21.45 31.07 1.53
C PRO A 307 -22.69 30.63 2.32
N ALA A 308 -22.82 29.33 2.62
CA ALA A 308 -23.86 28.78 3.49
C ALA A 308 -23.51 28.88 4.98
N GLY A 309 -22.39 29.51 5.34
CA GLY A 309 -21.96 29.73 6.73
C GLY A 309 -21.07 28.64 7.31
N LEU A 310 -20.56 27.68 6.52
CA LEU A 310 -19.62 26.68 7.03
C LEU A 310 -18.31 27.35 7.47
N ASP A 311 -17.91 27.13 8.73
CA ASP A 311 -16.61 27.55 9.24
C ASP A 311 -15.53 26.54 8.84
N ALA A 312 -14.43 27.01 8.25
CA ALA A 312 -13.26 26.18 7.92
C ALA A 312 -12.68 25.48 9.16
N GLN A 313 -12.80 26.10 10.33
CA GLN A 313 -12.35 25.55 11.61
C GLN A 313 -13.20 24.37 12.11
N ALA A 314 -14.38 24.15 11.52
CA ALA A 314 -15.24 23.02 11.87
C ALA A 314 -14.77 21.69 11.29
N VAL A 315 -13.98 21.70 10.20
CA VAL A 315 -13.47 20.47 9.58
C VAL A 315 -12.55 19.73 10.53
N TYR A 316 -12.84 18.45 10.75
CA TYR A 316 -12.22 17.65 11.81
C TYR A 316 -11.75 16.29 11.26
N PRO A 317 -10.49 16.17 10.82
CA PRO A 317 -9.92 14.89 10.44
C PRO A 317 -9.74 13.96 11.66
N CYS A 318 -10.05 12.68 11.51
CA CYS A 318 -9.88 11.67 12.56
C CYS A 318 -9.55 10.28 12.03
N TYR A 319 -8.96 9.46 12.90
CA TYR A 319 -8.55 8.09 12.59
C TYR A 319 -9.12 7.10 13.60
N GLY A 320 -9.49 5.93 13.08
CA GLY A 320 -10.17 4.90 13.84
C GLY A 320 -10.48 3.63 13.04
N LEU A 321 -10.70 2.54 13.76
CA LEU A 321 -10.97 1.20 13.23
C LEU A 321 -11.75 0.34 14.24
N ALA A 322 -12.40 -0.70 13.75
CA ALA A 322 -13.29 -1.56 14.54
C ALA A 322 -12.57 -2.22 15.73
N GLU A 323 -11.33 -2.70 15.55
CA GLU A 323 -10.52 -3.34 16.58
C GLU A 323 -10.15 -2.41 17.74
N ALA A 324 -10.20 -1.09 17.53
CA ALA A 324 -10.02 -0.08 18.57
C ALA A 324 -11.35 0.38 19.19
N THR A 325 -12.47 -0.25 18.80
CA THR A 325 -13.84 0.17 19.13
C THR A 325 -14.19 1.53 18.52
N LEU A 326 -13.71 1.82 17.29
CA LEU A 326 -13.79 3.09 16.54
C LEU A 326 -12.62 4.04 16.79
N PHE A 327 -12.71 5.00 17.71
CA PHE A 327 -11.86 6.20 17.70
C PHE A 327 -10.46 5.94 18.28
N VAL A 328 -9.41 6.38 17.58
CA VAL A 328 -8.01 6.30 18.03
C VAL A 328 -7.38 7.67 18.16
N SER A 329 -7.56 8.55 17.17
CA SER A 329 -7.04 9.92 17.20
C SER A 329 -7.93 10.88 16.44
N GLY A 330 -7.86 12.17 16.77
CA GLY A 330 -8.57 13.22 16.04
C GLY A 330 -8.00 14.60 16.33
N GLY A 331 -8.34 15.56 15.46
CA GLY A 331 -7.87 16.95 15.56
C GLY A 331 -8.29 17.65 16.85
N VAL A 332 -8.08 18.96 16.93
CA VAL A 332 -8.59 19.78 18.04
C VAL A 332 -9.82 20.52 17.54
N ARG A 333 -10.94 20.46 18.26
CA ARG A 333 -12.17 21.20 17.88
C ARG A 333 -11.84 22.68 17.66
N GLY A 334 -12.15 23.20 16.46
CA GLY A 334 -11.85 24.57 16.07
C GLY A 334 -10.46 24.80 15.45
N SER A 335 -9.61 23.78 15.29
CA SER A 335 -8.32 23.95 14.61
C SER A 335 -8.40 23.92 13.08
N GLY A 336 -9.49 23.38 12.53
CA GLY A 336 -9.63 23.16 11.10
C GLY A 336 -8.63 22.16 10.51
N LEU A 337 -8.43 22.26 9.20
CA LEU A 337 -7.58 21.37 8.41
C LEU A 337 -6.09 21.70 8.57
N LEU A 338 -5.29 20.74 9.02
CA LEU A 338 -3.83 20.81 9.03
C LEU A 338 -3.27 19.82 8.00
N ALA A 339 -2.61 20.34 6.97
CA ALA A 339 -2.07 19.52 5.88
C ALA A 339 -0.74 20.07 5.34
N PRO A 340 0.41 19.79 6.01
CA PRO A 340 1.71 20.24 5.53
C PRO A 340 2.09 19.57 4.20
N ALA A 341 2.83 20.31 3.37
CA ALA A 341 3.44 19.78 2.15
C ALA A 341 4.70 18.96 2.50
N LEU A 342 4.67 17.66 2.21
CA LEU A 342 5.74 16.72 2.50
C LEU A 342 6.42 16.23 1.21
N SER A 343 7.71 15.92 1.29
CA SER A 343 8.48 15.36 0.17
C SER A 343 7.94 13.99 -0.23
N ARG A 344 7.54 13.82 -1.49
CA ARG A 344 7.13 12.51 -2.03
C ARG A 344 8.27 11.49 -1.98
N ARG A 345 9.48 11.90 -2.36
CA ARG A 345 10.67 11.04 -2.33
C ARG A 345 11.02 10.60 -0.91
N GLY A 346 10.87 11.50 0.06
CA GLY A 346 11.04 11.19 1.48
C GLY A 346 10.04 10.12 1.91
N LEU A 347 8.75 10.31 1.64
CA LEU A 347 7.71 9.33 1.99
C LEU A 347 7.95 7.97 1.32
N ALA A 348 8.40 7.94 0.06
CA ALA A 348 8.77 6.71 -0.64
C ALA A 348 9.97 5.98 0.01
N GLN A 349 10.80 6.69 0.78
CA GLN A 349 11.90 6.17 1.58
C GLN A 349 11.53 5.97 3.07
N GLY A 350 10.25 6.14 3.42
CA GLY A 350 9.75 6.01 4.80
C GLY A 350 10.05 7.21 5.70
N GLN A 351 10.36 8.39 5.15
CA GLN A 351 10.70 9.60 5.88
C GLN A 351 9.78 10.79 5.55
N ALA A 352 8.99 11.23 6.52
CA ALA A 352 8.11 12.38 6.43
C ALA A 352 8.83 13.70 6.73
N ARG A 353 9.56 14.21 5.74
CA ARG A 353 10.21 15.52 5.78
C ARG A 353 9.47 16.57 4.94
N PRO A 354 9.60 17.88 5.23
CA PRO A 354 9.06 18.93 4.37
C PRO A 354 9.59 18.79 2.94
N ALA A 355 8.77 19.15 1.96
CA ALA A 355 9.26 19.34 0.60
C ALA A 355 10.14 20.60 0.52
N MET A 356 11.23 20.53 -0.24
CA MET A 356 12.01 21.72 -0.62
C MET A 356 11.38 22.38 -1.86
N ASP A 357 11.71 23.66 -2.14
CA ASP A 357 11.04 24.48 -3.16
C ASP A 357 11.03 23.87 -4.59
N ASP A 358 12.01 23.02 -4.93
CA ASP A 358 12.14 22.34 -6.23
C ASP A 358 11.75 20.85 -6.20
N GLU A 359 11.17 20.36 -5.09
CA GLU A 359 10.83 18.96 -4.90
C GLU A 359 9.32 18.71 -4.99
N GLU A 360 8.93 17.59 -5.62
CA GLU A 360 7.54 17.17 -5.63
C GLU A 360 6.99 16.97 -4.22
N SER A 361 5.86 17.61 -3.96
CA SER A 361 5.21 17.60 -2.66
C SER A 361 3.87 16.86 -2.66
N LEU A 362 3.49 16.41 -1.46
CA LEU A 362 2.21 15.79 -1.15
C LEU A 362 1.67 16.42 0.12
N ALA A 363 0.47 17.01 0.05
CA ALA A 363 -0.26 17.43 1.24
C ALA A 363 -0.91 16.21 1.91
N LEU A 364 -0.45 15.87 3.12
CA LEU A 364 -1.07 14.83 3.95
C LEU A 364 -1.81 15.48 5.11
N VAL A 365 -3.05 15.06 5.32
CA VAL A 365 -3.92 15.61 6.38
C VAL A 365 -3.55 14.97 7.72
N ALA A 366 -3.37 15.80 8.75
CA ALA A 366 -3.14 15.36 10.11
C ALA A 366 -4.42 14.74 10.70
N CYS A 367 -4.31 13.53 11.24
CA CYS A 367 -5.37 12.84 11.99
C CYS A 367 -5.29 13.12 13.51
N GLY A 368 -4.57 14.17 13.90
CA GLY A 368 -4.71 14.74 15.22
C GLY A 368 -3.90 14.08 16.34
N ARG A 369 -4.43 14.20 17.56
CA ARG A 369 -3.83 13.70 18.81
C ARG A 369 -4.59 12.49 19.34
N VAL A 370 -3.92 11.74 20.21
CA VAL A 370 -4.46 10.55 20.88
C VAL A 370 -5.11 10.95 22.21
N PRO A 371 -6.28 10.39 22.56
CA PRO A 371 -6.94 10.60 23.85
C PRO A 371 -6.09 10.20 25.05
N SER A 372 -6.33 10.83 26.20
CA SER A 372 -5.50 10.74 27.41
C SER A 372 -5.25 9.33 27.96
N LEU A 373 -6.16 8.38 27.74
CA LEU A 373 -6.06 6.99 28.20
C LEU A 373 -5.57 6.02 27.13
N HIS A 374 -5.17 6.53 25.97
CA HIS A 374 -4.72 5.75 24.83
C HIS A 374 -3.28 6.09 24.48
N GLN A 375 -2.63 5.17 23.78
CA GLN A 375 -1.27 5.33 23.30
C GLN A 375 -1.17 4.86 21.86
N VAL A 376 -0.34 5.53 21.08
CA VAL A 376 -0.01 5.13 19.71
C VAL A 376 1.51 5.12 19.55
N ALA A 377 2.02 4.00 19.05
CA ALA A 377 3.42 3.83 18.66
C ALA A 377 3.50 3.61 17.15
N ILE A 378 4.55 4.13 16.53
CA ILE A 378 4.89 3.82 15.14
C ILE A 378 5.99 2.77 15.19
N VAL A 379 5.77 1.62 14.54
CA VAL A 379 6.61 0.44 14.69
C VAL A 379 7.07 -0.07 13.34
N ASP A 380 8.35 -0.40 13.21
CA ASP A 380 8.85 -1.05 12.01
C ASP A 380 8.23 -2.45 11.87
N ALA A 381 7.58 -2.71 10.73
CA ALA A 381 6.83 -3.95 10.52
C ALA A 381 7.71 -5.22 10.46
N SER A 382 9.03 -5.06 10.30
CA SER A 382 10.00 -6.15 10.20
C SER A 382 10.79 -6.38 11.48
N THR A 383 11.23 -5.31 12.16
CA THR A 383 12.05 -5.41 13.38
C THR A 383 11.21 -5.32 14.66
N PHE A 384 9.95 -4.85 14.57
CA PHE A 384 9.07 -4.61 15.70
C PHE A 384 9.59 -3.55 16.69
N GLU A 385 10.59 -2.77 16.27
CA GLU A 385 11.14 -1.65 17.02
C GLU A 385 10.28 -0.39 16.82
N THR A 386 10.18 0.43 17.87
CA THR A 386 9.46 1.71 17.80
C THR A 386 10.31 2.71 17.02
N LEU A 387 9.72 3.34 16.01
CA LEU A 387 10.36 4.34 15.17
C LEU A 387 10.21 5.75 15.78
N PRO A 388 11.22 6.62 15.60
CA PRO A 388 11.14 8.02 16.04
C PRO A 388 10.22 8.85 15.13
N ASP A 389 9.85 10.05 15.61
CA ASP A 389 9.07 11.02 14.86
C ASP A 389 9.66 11.29 13.46
N GLY A 390 8.77 11.44 12.48
CA GLY A 390 9.11 11.65 11.08
C GLY A 390 9.41 10.36 10.29
N PHE A 391 9.46 9.19 10.91
CA PHE A 391 9.63 7.91 10.21
C PHE A 391 8.29 7.17 10.08
N SER A 392 8.04 6.64 8.89
CA SER A 392 6.84 5.88 8.57
C SER A 392 6.97 4.43 9.02
N GLY A 393 5.99 3.94 9.76
CA GLY A 393 5.88 2.54 10.18
C GLY A 393 4.44 2.10 10.39
N GLU A 394 4.26 0.87 10.85
CA GLU A 394 2.95 0.34 11.26
C GLU A 394 2.46 1.07 12.50
N ILE A 395 1.21 1.54 12.46
CA ILE A 395 0.56 2.19 13.59
C ILE A 395 0.11 1.11 14.57
N TRP A 396 0.60 1.16 15.79
CA TRP A 396 0.19 0.31 16.89
C TRP A 396 -0.58 1.14 17.91
N ALA A 397 -1.76 0.68 18.34
CA ALA A 397 -2.60 1.37 19.29
C ALA A 397 -2.78 0.57 20.59
N SER A 398 -2.83 1.24 21.73
CA SER A 398 -3.10 0.63 23.03
C SER A 398 -4.04 1.50 23.84
N GLY A 399 -4.82 0.89 24.73
CA GLY A 399 -5.77 1.61 25.59
C GLY A 399 -6.98 0.76 25.97
N PRO A 400 -7.86 1.30 26.83
CA PRO A 400 -8.99 0.57 27.39
C PRO A 400 -10.10 0.25 26.36
N SER A 401 -10.13 0.94 25.21
CA SER A 401 -11.09 0.63 24.14
C SER A 401 -10.61 -0.44 23.16
N ILE A 402 -9.37 -0.92 23.27
CA ILE A 402 -8.86 -1.96 22.37
C ILE A 402 -9.61 -3.27 22.64
N ALA A 403 -10.19 -3.84 21.58
CA ALA A 403 -11.00 -5.05 21.65
C ALA A 403 -10.18 -6.26 22.12
N SER A 404 -10.87 -7.27 22.65
CA SER A 404 -10.24 -8.47 23.19
C SER A 404 -9.82 -9.49 22.13
N GLY A 405 -10.29 -9.33 20.89
CA GLY A 405 -9.95 -10.22 19.78
C GLY A 405 -11.07 -10.37 18.76
N TYR A 406 -10.95 -11.41 17.94
CA TYR A 406 -11.97 -11.84 16.99
C TYR A 406 -12.73 -13.06 17.51
N TRP A 407 -14.05 -13.05 17.31
CA TRP A 407 -14.94 -14.14 17.68
C TRP A 407 -14.49 -15.45 17.03
N ARG A 408 -14.31 -16.49 17.85
CA ARG A 408 -13.92 -17.85 17.43
C ARG A 408 -12.69 -17.93 16.50
N ASN A 409 -11.81 -16.92 16.54
CA ASN A 409 -10.65 -16.84 15.67
C ASN A 409 -9.39 -16.44 16.48
N ALA A 410 -8.87 -17.40 17.24
CA ALA A 410 -7.70 -17.22 18.10
C ALA A 410 -6.42 -16.89 17.31
N GLU A 411 -6.25 -17.48 16.12
CA GLU A 411 -5.09 -17.24 15.25
C GLU A 411 -5.04 -15.78 14.77
N ALA A 412 -6.14 -15.28 14.19
CA ALA A 412 -6.20 -13.87 13.78
C ALA A 412 -6.08 -12.92 14.98
N THR A 413 -6.58 -13.33 16.16
CA THR A 413 -6.45 -12.56 17.40
C THR A 413 -4.99 -12.43 17.81
N GLN A 414 -4.22 -13.53 17.84
CA GLN A 414 -2.80 -13.50 18.21
C GLN A 414 -1.94 -12.73 17.20
N ALA A 415 -2.28 -12.79 15.90
CA ALA A 415 -1.59 -12.03 14.87
C ALA A 415 -1.81 -10.50 14.97
N THR A 416 -3.00 -10.09 15.43
CA THR A 416 -3.44 -8.68 15.43
C THR A 416 -3.23 -8.00 16.78
N PHE A 417 -3.42 -8.72 17.88
CA PHE A 417 -3.29 -8.21 19.23
C PHE A 417 -2.06 -8.85 19.88
N VAL A 418 -1.00 -8.07 20.05
CA VAL A 418 0.31 -8.53 20.49
C VAL A 418 0.65 -7.97 21.86
N GLU A 419 1.48 -8.67 22.62
CA GLU A 419 2.05 -8.15 23.86
C GLU A 419 3.46 -7.65 23.62
N LYS A 420 3.76 -6.44 24.09
CA LYS A 420 5.09 -5.82 24.07
C LYS A 420 5.25 -5.01 25.36
N GLU A 421 6.34 -5.26 26.08
CA GLU A 421 6.68 -4.55 27.34
C GLU A 421 5.58 -4.65 28.42
N GLY A 422 4.90 -5.81 28.50
CA GLY A 422 3.81 -6.03 29.46
C GLY A 422 2.52 -5.29 29.14
N GLN A 423 2.44 -4.65 27.97
CA GLN A 423 1.27 -3.94 27.47
C GLN A 423 0.73 -4.63 26.22
N ARG A 424 -0.60 -4.66 26.10
CA ARG A 424 -1.29 -5.17 24.92
C ARG A 424 -1.41 -4.08 23.86
N TRP A 425 -1.01 -4.40 22.63
CA TRP A 425 -1.03 -3.53 21.47
C TRP A 425 -1.90 -4.13 20.37
N LEU A 426 -2.70 -3.28 19.73
CA LEU A 426 -3.38 -3.54 18.47
C LEU A 426 -2.45 -3.14 17.33
N ARG A 427 -2.07 -4.11 16.51
CA ARG A 427 -1.46 -3.89 15.20
C ARG A 427 -2.54 -3.50 14.21
N THR A 428 -2.60 -2.22 13.84
CA THR A 428 -3.71 -1.72 12.98
C THR A 428 -3.56 -2.18 11.53
N GLY A 429 -2.33 -2.53 11.11
CA GLY A 429 -1.99 -2.78 9.71
C GLY A 429 -1.97 -1.52 8.84
N ASP A 430 -2.25 -0.36 9.41
CA ASP A 430 -2.18 0.94 8.73
C ASP A 430 -0.79 1.57 8.96
N LEU A 431 -0.32 2.33 7.99
CA LEU A 431 0.97 3.01 8.00
C LEU A 431 0.81 4.48 8.35
N GLY A 432 1.72 5.00 9.16
CA GLY A 432 1.72 6.39 9.56
C GLY A 432 3.01 6.82 10.24
N PHE A 433 3.04 8.08 10.66
CA PHE A 433 4.16 8.68 11.38
C PHE A 433 3.68 9.78 12.32
N TRP A 434 4.46 10.05 13.35
CA TRP A 434 4.31 11.24 14.20
C TRP A 434 5.08 12.41 13.60
N ARG A 435 4.48 13.61 13.65
CA ARG A 435 5.18 14.86 13.34
C ARG A 435 4.50 16.03 14.04
N ASP A 436 5.28 16.87 14.71
CA ASP A 436 4.79 18.07 15.42
C ASP A 436 3.63 17.74 16.41
N GLY A 437 3.70 16.56 17.04
CA GLY A 437 2.68 16.07 17.96
C GLY A 437 1.35 15.69 17.29
N GLN A 438 1.34 15.45 15.98
CA GLN A 438 0.17 15.04 15.19
C GLN A 438 0.43 13.69 14.51
N LEU A 439 -0.57 12.83 14.50
CA LEU A 439 -0.53 11.55 13.80
C LEU A 439 -0.94 11.76 12.33
N TYR A 440 -0.16 11.22 11.41
CA TYR A 440 -0.49 11.20 9.98
C TYR A 440 -0.64 9.77 9.50
N ILE A 441 -1.65 9.52 8.67
CA ILE A 441 -1.88 8.22 8.03
C ILE A 441 -1.44 8.36 6.58
N ASN A 442 -0.48 7.54 6.16
CA ASN A 442 0.09 7.62 4.80
C ASN A 442 -0.11 6.36 3.98
N GLY A 443 -0.70 5.29 4.52
CA GLY A 443 -1.01 4.11 3.73
C GLY A 443 -1.46 2.92 4.55
N ARG A 444 -1.42 1.75 3.94
CA ARG A 444 -1.77 0.48 4.57
C ARG A 444 -0.77 -0.60 4.19
N LEU A 445 -0.28 -1.34 5.16
CA LEU A 445 0.83 -2.27 4.99
C LEU A 445 0.56 -3.31 3.89
N LYS A 446 -0.65 -3.88 3.86
CA LYS A 446 -1.04 -4.89 2.88
C LYS A 446 -1.33 -4.34 1.47
N ASP A 447 -1.59 -3.05 1.35
CA ASP A 447 -1.89 -2.39 0.07
C ASP A 447 -0.62 -1.76 -0.52
N LEU A 448 0.46 -1.65 0.26
CA LEU A 448 1.72 -1.04 -0.14
C LEU A 448 2.31 -1.76 -1.35
N ILE A 449 2.61 -1.01 -2.41
CA ILE A 449 3.25 -1.52 -3.61
C ILE A 449 4.74 -1.23 -3.48
N ILE A 450 5.57 -2.27 -3.42
CA ILE A 450 7.02 -2.11 -3.28
C ILE A 450 7.67 -2.43 -4.62
N ILE A 451 8.33 -1.44 -5.22
CA ILE A 451 9.05 -1.65 -6.49
C ILE A 451 10.46 -1.11 -6.36
N ARG A 452 11.45 -1.97 -6.64
CA ARG A 452 12.89 -1.65 -6.54
C ARG A 452 13.29 -1.01 -5.19
N GLY A 453 12.65 -1.44 -4.11
CA GLY A 453 12.91 -0.93 -2.75
C GLY A 453 12.27 0.43 -2.44
N HIS A 454 11.41 0.97 -3.32
CA HIS A 454 10.61 2.16 -3.06
C HIS A 454 9.20 1.78 -2.67
N ASN A 455 8.68 2.48 -1.65
CA ASN A 455 7.31 2.37 -1.19
C ASN A 455 6.41 3.24 -2.07
N LEU A 456 5.51 2.61 -2.82
CA LEU A 456 4.47 3.28 -3.60
C LEU A 456 3.13 3.08 -2.92
N TYR A 457 2.47 4.19 -2.62
CA TYR A 457 1.18 4.21 -1.97
C TYR A 457 0.06 4.24 -3.03
N PRO A 458 -0.82 3.22 -3.09
CA PRO A 458 -1.85 3.15 -4.14
C PRO A 458 -2.72 4.40 -4.26
N GLN A 459 -3.09 5.02 -3.14
CA GLN A 459 -3.93 6.21 -3.16
C GLN A 459 -3.28 7.42 -3.83
N ASP A 460 -1.94 7.51 -3.83
CA ASP A 460 -1.22 8.59 -4.50
C ASP A 460 -1.22 8.39 -6.02
N ILE A 461 -1.11 7.13 -6.47
CA ILE A 461 -1.23 6.74 -7.88
C ILE A 461 -2.65 7.01 -8.37
N GLU A 462 -3.65 6.56 -7.61
CA GLU A 462 -5.07 6.78 -7.89
C GLU A 462 -5.39 8.27 -8.02
N ARG A 463 -4.95 9.08 -7.05
CA ARG A 463 -5.16 10.53 -7.11
C ARG A 463 -4.53 11.14 -8.36
N HIS A 464 -3.29 10.79 -8.66
CA HIS A 464 -2.61 11.35 -9.81
C HIS A 464 -3.32 11.01 -11.13
N ILE A 465 -3.82 9.78 -11.27
CA ILE A 465 -4.65 9.37 -12.41
C ILE A 465 -5.93 10.22 -12.50
N GLU A 466 -6.61 10.43 -11.37
CA GLU A 466 -7.85 11.24 -11.31
C GLU A 466 -7.61 12.71 -11.69
N GLU A 467 -6.44 13.27 -11.36
CA GLU A 467 -6.05 14.63 -11.69
C GLU A 467 -5.67 14.80 -13.18
N GLN A 468 -5.01 13.80 -13.77
CA GLN A 468 -4.42 13.91 -15.11
C GLN A 468 -5.30 13.32 -16.23
N ILE A 469 -6.23 12.42 -15.91
CA ILE A 469 -6.99 11.66 -16.91
C ILE A 469 -8.49 11.89 -16.74
N GLU A 470 -9.03 12.85 -17.49
CA GLU A 470 -10.46 13.22 -17.47
C GLU A 470 -11.42 12.04 -17.74
N ALA A 471 -10.96 11.05 -18.51
CA ALA A 471 -11.72 9.84 -18.80
C ALA A 471 -11.98 8.96 -17.55
N VAL A 472 -11.14 9.08 -16.52
CA VAL A 472 -11.23 8.36 -15.25
C VAL A 472 -11.78 9.30 -14.18
N ARG A 473 -13.00 9.03 -13.72
CA ARG A 473 -13.64 9.88 -12.71
C ARG A 473 -13.00 9.70 -11.33
N ALA A 474 -13.00 10.74 -10.51
CA ALA A 474 -12.59 10.66 -9.12
C ALA A 474 -13.32 9.54 -8.35
N GLY A 475 -12.59 8.75 -7.57
CA GLY A 475 -13.08 7.59 -6.84
C GLY A 475 -13.48 6.39 -7.71
N ARG A 476 -13.02 6.32 -8.96
CA ARG A 476 -13.31 5.24 -9.93
C ARG A 476 -12.05 4.54 -10.46
N VAL A 477 -10.97 4.60 -9.70
CA VAL A 477 -9.71 3.90 -10.01
C VAL A 477 -9.17 3.22 -8.76
N ALA A 478 -8.53 2.06 -8.95
CA ALA A 478 -7.77 1.35 -7.92
C ALA A 478 -6.39 0.98 -8.43
N ALA A 479 -5.37 1.30 -7.64
CA ALA A 479 -4.02 0.77 -7.82
C ALA A 479 -3.79 -0.43 -6.90
N PHE A 480 -3.07 -1.44 -7.39
CA PHE A 480 -2.76 -2.65 -6.64
C PHE A 480 -1.44 -3.26 -7.09
N ALA A 481 -0.79 -4.02 -6.20
CA ALA A 481 0.41 -4.77 -6.54
C ALA A 481 0.05 -5.95 -7.46
N VAL A 482 0.90 -6.19 -8.46
CA VAL A 482 0.80 -7.34 -9.37
C VAL A 482 2.12 -8.08 -9.39
N ARG A 483 2.07 -9.41 -9.46
CA ARG A 483 3.25 -10.24 -9.72
C ARG A 483 3.25 -10.69 -11.18
N GLY A 484 4.23 -10.20 -11.94
CA GLY A 484 4.44 -10.53 -13.34
C GLY A 484 5.66 -11.42 -13.60
N PRO A 485 5.93 -11.76 -14.87
CA PRO A 485 7.07 -12.59 -15.27
C PRO A 485 8.44 -12.02 -14.86
N GLN A 486 8.52 -10.69 -14.71
CA GLN A 486 9.74 -9.96 -14.37
C GLN A 486 9.85 -9.57 -12.88
N GLY A 487 8.88 -9.99 -12.06
CA GLY A 487 8.80 -9.63 -10.65
C GLY A 487 7.56 -8.80 -10.31
N GLU A 488 7.67 -7.96 -9.29
CA GLU A 488 6.58 -7.12 -8.80
C GLU A 488 6.38 -5.89 -9.70
N GLY A 489 5.12 -5.48 -9.87
CA GLY A 489 4.72 -4.39 -10.74
C GLY A 489 3.40 -3.75 -10.30
N ILE A 490 2.97 -2.73 -11.06
CA ILE A 490 1.78 -1.94 -10.75
C ILE A 490 0.61 -2.40 -11.62
N GLY A 491 -0.53 -2.67 -10.98
CA GLY A 491 -1.83 -2.90 -11.62
C GLY A 491 -2.79 -1.74 -11.38
N ILE A 492 -3.59 -1.40 -12.39
CA ILE A 492 -4.68 -0.44 -12.31
C ILE A 492 -6.00 -1.10 -12.68
N ALA A 493 -7.06 -0.83 -11.93
CA ALA A 493 -8.44 -1.10 -12.32
C ALA A 493 -9.19 0.23 -12.40
N ALA A 494 -9.66 0.61 -13.59
CA ALA A 494 -10.31 1.90 -13.83
C ALA A 494 -11.72 1.70 -14.42
N GLU A 495 -12.73 2.22 -13.74
CA GLU A 495 -14.12 2.18 -14.23
C GLU A 495 -14.39 3.33 -15.21
N ILE A 496 -14.78 2.97 -16.44
CA ILE A 496 -14.97 3.92 -17.53
C ILE A 496 -16.45 4.01 -17.91
N SER A 497 -16.97 5.24 -17.99
CA SER A 497 -18.38 5.47 -18.33
C SER A 497 -18.73 4.97 -19.75
N ARG A 498 -19.97 4.50 -19.97
CA ARG A 498 -20.42 4.04 -21.31
C ARG A 498 -20.28 5.10 -22.40
N GLY A 499 -20.38 6.38 -22.05
CA GLY A 499 -20.15 7.48 -22.99
C GLY A 499 -18.69 7.54 -23.41
N MET A 500 -17.77 7.47 -22.44
CA MET A 500 -16.33 7.52 -22.68
C MET A 500 -15.81 6.28 -23.41
N GLN A 501 -16.35 5.09 -23.10
CA GLN A 501 -16.04 3.84 -23.82
C GLN A 501 -16.28 3.93 -25.34
N LYS A 502 -17.19 4.80 -25.79
CA LYS A 502 -17.47 5.02 -27.23
C LYS A 502 -16.58 6.08 -27.87
N LEU A 503 -16.01 6.97 -27.06
CA LEU A 503 -15.24 8.12 -27.53
C LEU A 503 -13.75 7.82 -27.59
N VAL A 504 -13.23 7.01 -26.65
CA VAL A 504 -11.81 6.74 -26.51
C VAL A 504 -11.56 5.24 -26.58
N SER A 505 -10.60 4.84 -27.42
CA SER A 505 -10.24 3.43 -27.57
C SER A 505 -9.57 2.88 -26.29
N PRO A 506 -9.72 1.57 -25.99
CA PRO A 506 -9.00 0.95 -24.88
C PRO A 506 -7.49 1.14 -24.94
N ALA A 507 -6.89 1.07 -26.14
CA ALA A 507 -5.45 1.25 -26.33
C ALA A 507 -5.00 2.66 -25.91
N THR A 508 -5.75 3.69 -26.31
CA THR A 508 -5.46 5.08 -25.94
C THR A 508 -5.56 5.31 -24.43
N LEU A 509 -6.56 4.72 -23.77
CA LEU A 509 -6.69 4.82 -22.31
C LEU A 509 -5.55 4.13 -21.58
N VAL A 510 -5.15 2.94 -22.03
CA VAL A 510 -4.02 2.20 -21.45
C VAL A 510 -2.72 2.95 -21.63
N GLU A 511 -2.50 3.57 -22.79
CA GLU A 511 -1.33 4.40 -23.05
C GLU A 511 -1.31 5.63 -22.15
N ALA A 512 -2.41 6.37 -22.05
CA ALA A 512 -2.53 7.52 -21.15
C ALA A 512 -2.29 7.15 -19.68
N LEU A 513 -2.86 6.03 -19.22
CA LEU A 513 -2.63 5.51 -17.87
C LEU A 513 -1.17 5.11 -17.66
N SER A 514 -0.56 4.46 -18.66
CA SER A 514 0.83 4.01 -18.57
C SER A 514 1.80 5.19 -18.51
N VAL A 515 1.58 6.24 -19.31
CA VAL A 515 2.37 7.48 -19.28
C VAL A 515 2.22 8.15 -17.92
N CYS A 516 0.98 8.39 -17.48
CA CYS A 516 0.69 9.05 -16.20
C CYS A 516 1.34 8.34 -15.01
N VAL A 517 1.24 7.01 -14.93
CA VAL A 517 1.86 6.26 -13.82
C VAL A 517 3.38 6.15 -13.98
N SER A 518 3.89 6.05 -15.21
CA SER A 518 5.34 6.02 -15.44
C SER A 518 6.03 7.33 -15.08
N GLU A 519 5.39 8.47 -15.34
CA GLU A 519 5.89 9.79 -14.94
C GLU A 519 5.96 9.91 -13.42
N LEU A 520 4.93 9.41 -12.72
CA LEU A 520 4.86 9.44 -11.25
C LEU A 520 5.83 8.47 -10.57
N CYS A 521 5.90 7.22 -11.05
CA CYS A 521 6.55 6.12 -10.34
C CYS A 521 7.91 5.72 -10.93
N GLY A 522 8.26 6.20 -12.13
CA GLY A 522 9.45 5.75 -12.87
C GLY A 522 9.38 4.29 -13.33
N GLU A 523 8.18 3.69 -13.34
CA GLU A 523 7.92 2.30 -13.69
C GLU A 523 6.69 2.18 -14.60
N PRO A 524 6.73 1.34 -15.64
CA PRO A 524 5.57 1.12 -16.48
C PRO A 524 4.50 0.30 -15.77
N LEU A 525 3.23 0.51 -16.16
CA LEU A 525 2.13 -0.34 -15.72
C LEU A 525 2.31 -1.77 -16.23
N SER A 526 2.14 -2.73 -15.32
CA SER A 526 2.14 -4.15 -15.65
C SER A 526 0.76 -4.62 -16.09
N VAL A 527 -0.30 -4.10 -15.47
CA VAL A 527 -1.69 -4.46 -15.74
C VAL A 527 -2.59 -3.23 -15.72
N VAL A 528 -3.55 -3.17 -16.66
CA VAL A 528 -4.66 -2.22 -16.66
C VAL A 528 -5.96 -2.96 -16.98
N ALA A 529 -6.87 -3.04 -16.01
CA ALA A 529 -8.23 -3.52 -16.21
C ALA A 529 -9.18 -2.32 -16.42
N LEU A 530 -9.71 -2.17 -17.63
CA LEU A 530 -10.72 -1.16 -17.95
C LEU A 530 -12.10 -1.76 -17.69
N LEU A 531 -12.75 -1.29 -16.62
CA LEU A 531 -13.97 -1.85 -16.07
C LEU A 531 -15.24 -1.21 -16.66
N ASN A 532 -16.31 -2.00 -16.74
CA ASN A 532 -17.64 -1.50 -17.05
C ASN A 532 -18.21 -0.65 -15.88
N PRO A 533 -19.16 0.28 -16.13
CA PRO A 533 -19.74 1.11 -15.08
C PRO A 533 -20.38 0.29 -13.96
N GLY A 534 -20.03 0.60 -12.71
CA GLY A 534 -20.46 -0.12 -11.52
C GLY A 534 -19.65 -1.36 -11.17
N ALA A 535 -18.65 -1.75 -11.97
CA ALA A 535 -17.88 -2.98 -11.75
C ALA A 535 -16.69 -2.83 -10.79
N LEU A 536 -16.29 -1.61 -10.42
CA LEU A 536 -15.17 -1.41 -9.50
C LEU A 536 -15.51 -1.92 -8.09
N PRO A 537 -14.76 -2.89 -7.54
CA PRO A 537 -15.02 -3.44 -6.21
C PRO A 537 -15.01 -2.38 -5.11
N LYS A 538 -16.14 -2.28 -4.37
CA LYS A 538 -16.33 -1.36 -3.25
C LYS A 538 -17.04 -2.06 -2.08
N THR A 539 -16.82 -1.57 -0.86
CA THR A 539 -17.57 -2.02 0.32
C THR A 539 -19.02 -1.53 0.29
N SER A 540 -19.88 -2.06 1.15
CA SER A 540 -21.25 -1.53 1.35
C SER A 540 -21.29 -0.08 1.85
N SER A 541 -20.17 0.43 2.37
CA SER A 541 -19.97 1.83 2.73
C SER A 541 -19.36 2.68 1.60
N GLY A 542 -19.13 2.11 0.41
CA GLY A 542 -18.60 2.82 -0.76
C GLY A 542 -17.07 2.91 -0.85
N LYS A 543 -16.33 2.33 0.11
CA LYS A 543 -14.86 2.36 0.15
C LYS A 543 -14.25 1.44 -0.91
N LEU A 544 -13.16 1.86 -1.51
CA LEU A 544 -12.44 1.09 -2.53
C LEU A 544 -11.84 -0.21 -1.98
N GLN A 545 -11.95 -1.32 -2.72
CA GLN A 545 -11.36 -2.61 -2.35
C GLN A 545 -10.22 -3.00 -3.29
N ARG A 546 -9.01 -2.46 -3.04
CA ARG A 546 -7.80 -2.72 -3.84
C ARG A 546 -7.42 -4.19 -3.91
N HIS A 547 -7.47 -4.88 -2.77
CA HIS A 547 -7.20 -6.33 -2.73
C HIS A 547 -8.22 -7.13 -3.55
N ALA A 548 -9.50 -6.75 -3.53
CA ALA A 548 -10.51 -7.40 -4.37
C ALA A 548 -10.26 -7.12 -5.86
N CYS A 549 -9.67 -5.97 -6.22
CA CYS A 549 -9.21 -5.71 -7.58
C CYS A 549 -8.04 -6.65 -7.94
N ALA A 550 -7.05 -6.81 -7.05
CA ALA A 550 -5.92 -7.71 -7.27
C ALA A 550 -6.36 -9.18 -7.43
N THR A 551 -7.16 -9.69 -6.49
CA THR A 551 -7.72 -11.05 -6.57
C THR A 551 -8.66 -11.21 -7.76
N GLY A 552 -9.45 -10.19 -8.06
CA GLY A 552 -10.35 -10.18 -9.21
C GLY A 552 -9.59 -10.28 -10.53
N TRP A 553 -8.45 -9.59 -10.61
CA TRP A 553 -7.51 -9.67 -11.72
C TRP A 553 -6.93 -11.09 -11.84
N GLU A 554 -6.36 -11.63 -10.76
CA GLU A 554 -5.76 -12.97 -10.75
C GLU A 554 -6.76 -14.09 -11.10
N SER A 555 -8.01 -13.94 -10.70
CA SER A 555 -9.09 -14.90 -11.00
C SER A 555 -9.82 -14.64 -12.31
N GLY A 556 -9.56 -13.52 -13.00
CA GLY A 556 -10.28 -13.12 -14.20
C GLY A 556 -11.76 -12.77 -13.97
N SER A 557 -12.14 -12.42 -12.74
CA SER A 557 -13.54 -12.17 -12.34
C SER A 557 -13.98 -10.70 -12.43
N LEU A 558 -13.07 -9.78 -12.73
CA LEU A 558 -13.40 -8.37 -12.94
C LEU A 558 -14.23 -8.19 -14.23
N ASP A 559 -15.38 -7.52 -14.11
CA ASP A 559 -16.21 -7.12 -15.26
C ASP A 559 -15.52 -6.00 -16.06
N SER A 560 -14.61 -6.44 -16.93
CA SER A 560 -13.72 -5.60 -17.73
C SER A 560 -14.10 -5.69 -19.20
N TYR A 561 -14.21 -4.54 -19.89
CA TYR A 561 -14.41 -4.51 -21.34
C TYR A 561 -13.08 -4.48 -22.10
N ALA A 562 -11.96 -4.24 -21.42
CA ALA A 562 -10.62 -4.44 -21.95
C ALA A 562 -9.61 -4.62 -20.82
N ILE A 563 -8.57 -5.40 -21.08
CA ILE A 563 -7.49 -5.71 -20.15
C ILE A 563 -6.17 -5.57 -20.89
N TYR A 564 -5.28 -4.74 -20.39
CA TYR A 564 -3.87 -4.76 -20.76
C TYR A 564 -3.09 -5.52 -19.69
N ALA A 565 -2.27 -6.49 -20.08
CA ALA A 565 -1.43 -7.23 -19.17
C ALA A 565 -0.12 -7.61 -19.83
N PHE A 566 0.99 -7.27 -19.19
CA PHE A 566 2.35 -7.67 -19.58
C PHE A 566 2.64 -7.42 -21.07
N GLY A 567 2.21 -6.27 -21.59
CA GLY A 567 2.45 -5.85 -22.97
C GLY A 567 1.38 -6.24 -23.98
N GLN A 568 0.31 -6.92 -23.58
CA GLN A 568 -0.77 -7.33 -24.47
C GLN A 568 -2.11 -6.72 -24.06
N LEU A 569 -2.82 -6.13 -25.02
CA LEU A 569 -4.18 -5.63 -24.84
C LEU A 569 -5.21 -6.65 -25.36
N GLN A 570 -6.11 -7.07 -24.49
CA GLN A 570 -7.21 -7.99 -24.75
C GLN A 570 -8.52 -7.19 -24.63
N SER A 571 -9.35 -7.16 -25.68
CA SER A 571 -10.66 -6.47 -25.65
C SER A 571 -11.78 -7.47 -25.35
N GLY A 572 -12.57 -7.17 -24.32
CA GLY A 572 -13.66 -7.98 -23.80
C GLY A 572 -14.94 -7.84 -24.61
N ALA A 573 -15.02 -8.60 -25.71
CA ALA A 573 -16.28 -9.14 -26.22
C ALA A 573 -15.96 -10.50 -26.89
N HIS A 574 -16.39 -11.58 -26.24
CA HIS A 574 -16.13 -12.99 -26.57
C HIS A 574 -14.73 -13.55 -26.23
N MET A 575 -14.66 -14.19 -25.06
CA MET A 575 -13.69 -15.26 -24.74
C MET A 575 -13.99 -16.57 -25.51
N ALA A 576 -14.33 -16.49 -26.79
CA ALA A 576 -14.50 -17.66 -27.65
C ALA A 576 -13.71 -17.45 -28.95
N ASP A 577 -12.68 -18.28 -29.13
CA ASP A 577 -11.88 -18.44 -30.35
C ASP A 577 -11.32 -17.17 -30.98
N ALA A 578 -10.19 -16.71 -30.45
CA ALA A 578 -9.22 -15.91 -31.21
C ALA A 578 -7.93 -16.70 -31.42
N SER A 579 -8.05 -17.86 -32.08
CA SER A 579 -7.04 -18.36 -33.03
C SER A 579 -7.07 -17.54 -34.32
N GLY A 580 -7.18 -16.21 -34.18
CA GLY A 580 -6.96 -15.27 -35.27
C GLY A 580 -5.47 -15.21 -35.51
N SER A 581 -4.98 -16.09 -36.39
CA SER A 581 -3.64 -16.01 -36.95
C SER A 581 -3.43 -14.59 -37.50
N ALA A 582 -2.80 -13.72 -36.70
CA ALA A 582 -2.11 -12.56 -37.25
C ALA A 582 -1.18 -13.07 -38.37
N PRO A 583 -1.03 -12.33 -39.47
CA PRO A 583 -0.12 -12.76 -40.53
C PRO A 583 1.26 -13.04 -39.89
N PRO A 584 1.88 -14.19 -40.23
CA PRO A 584 3.17 -14.52 -39.66
C PRO A 584 4.14 -13.36 -39.86
N LEU A 585 4.95 -13.08 -38.85
CA LEU A 585 6.08 -12.17 -39.04
C LEU A 585 6.95 -12.74 -40.15
N HIS A 586 7.35 -11.89 -41.10
CA HIS A 586 8.18 -12.27 -42.23
C HIS A 586 9.41 -11.36 -42.30
N GLY A 587 10.50 -11.87 -42.89
CA GLY A 587 11.74 -11.13 -43.09
C GLY A 587 12.35 -10.60 -41.78
N THR A 588 12.84 -9.37 -41.83
CA THR A 588 13.54 -8.69 -40.72
C THR A 588 12.71 -8.68 -39.42
N SER A 589 11.38 -8.60 -39.49
CA SER A 589 10.51 -8.59 -38.31
C SER A 589 10.50 -9.94 -37.56
N ALA A 590 10.62 -11.07 -38.27
CA ALA A 590 10.65 -12.41 -37.65
C ALA A 590 12.00 -12.67 -36.95
N GLU A 591 13.08 -12.30 -37.62
CA GLU A 591 14.44 -12.38 -37.09
C GLU A 591 14.60 -11.44 -35.87
N LEU A 592 14.09 -10.20 -35.95
CA LEU A 592 14.10 -9.26 -34.83
C LEU A 592 13.29 -9.79 -33.64
N ALA A 593 12.13 -10.42 -33.88
CA ALA A 593 11.32 -11.03 -32.82
C ALA A 593 12.08 -12.14 -32.09
N ALA A 594 12.86 -12.96 -32.80
CA ALA A 594 13.71 -13.97 -32.17
C ALA A 594 14.80 -13.33 -31.28
N LEU A 595 15.42 -12.24 -31.75
CA LEU A 595 16.38 -11.48 -30.97
C LEU A 595 15.75 -10.82 -29.74
N TRP A 596 14.53 -10.28 -29.85
CA TRP A 596 13.76 -9.74 -28.74
C TRP A 596 13.44 -10.83 -27.70
N ARG A 597 12.88 -11.98 -28.13
CA ARG A 597 12.57 -13.09 -27.23
C ARG A 597 13.77 -13.51 -26.40
N ALA A 598 14.91 -13.69 -27.05
CA ALA A 598 16.09 -14.15 -26.36
C ALA A 598 16.73 -13.05 -25.49
N THR A 599 16.53 -11.76 -25.80
CA THR A 599 17.04 -10.62 -25.00
C THR A 599 16.19 -10.42 -23.76
N LEU A 600 14.87 -10.43 -23.94
CA LEU A 600 13.85 -10.24 -22.92
C LEU A 600 13.58 -11.51 -22.11
N ARG A 601 14.21 -12.64 -22.48
CA ARG A 601 14.02 -13.98 -21.88
C ARG A 601 12.56 -14.41 -21.87
N LEU A 602 11.84 -14.12 -22.96
CA LEU A 602 10.44 -14.47 -23.11
C LEU A 602 10.30 -15.99 -23.37
N PRO A 603 9.29 -16.66 -22.78
CA PRO A 603 9.00 -18.08 -23.06
C PRO A 603 8.75 -18.34 -24.55
N GLU A 604 9.05 -19.54 -25.06
CA GLU A 604 8.84 -19.89 -26.48
C GLU A 604 7.40 -19.71 -26.95
N GLN A 605 6.44 -19.95 -26.05
CA GLN A 605 5.00 -19.76 -26.27
C GLN A 605 4.56 -18.28 -26.32
N HIS A 606 5.45 -17.33 -26.02
CA HIS A 606 5.13 -15.90 -26.08
C HIS A 606 5.19 -15.40 -27.53
N VAL A 607 4.02 -15.07 -28.07
CA VAL A 607 3.85 -14.57 -29.44
C VAL A 607 4.13 -13.07 -29.47
N LEU A 608 5.13 -12.67 -30.26
CA LEU A 608 5.37 -11.26 -30.60
C LEU A 608 4.66 -10.96 -31.93
N HIS A 609 3.99 -9.82 -31.97
CA HIS A 609 3.26 -9.29 -33.11
C HIS A 609 3.99 -8.06 -33.70
N ALA A 610 3.63 -7.65 -34.91
CA ALA A 610 4.28 -6.52 -35.58
C ALA A 610 4.17 -5.21 -34.78
N ASP A 611 3.08 -5.01 -34.05
CA ASP A 611 2.82 -3.86 -33.20
C ASP A 611 3.37 -3.98 -31.76
N SER A 612 4.02 -5.12 -31.43
CA SER A 612 4.60 -5.36 -30.11
C SER A 612 5.65 -4.31 -29.78
N HIS A 613 5.56 -3.72 -28.58
CA HIS A 613 6.41 -2.64 -28.13
C HIS A 613 7.48 -3.15 -27.17
N PHE A 614 8.76 -2.83 -27.42
CA PHE A 614 9.92 -3.40 -26.74
C PHE A 614 9.85 -3.26 -25.22
N PHE A 615 9.56 -2.05 -24.75
CA PHE A 615 9.45 -1.77 -23.31
C PHE A 615 8.20 -2.40 -22.70
N ALA A 616 7.12 -2.53 -23.48
CA ALA A 616 5.88 -3.16 -23.03
C ALA A 616 6.03 -4.70 -22.91
N SER A 617 6.88 -5.28 -23.76
CA SER A 617 7.30 -6.69 -23.70
C SER A 617 8.35 -6.97 -22.62
N GLY A 618 8.60 -6.01 -21.72
CA GLY A 618 9.53 -6.16 -20.60
C GLY A 618 10.97 -5.69 -20.88
N GLY A 619 11.17 -4.89 -21.92
CA GLY A 619 12.43 -4.23 -22.20
C GLY A 619 12.74 -3.05 -21.27
N ASN A 620 14.02 -2.79 -21.07
CA ASN A 620 14.55 -1.60 -20.39
C ASN A 620 15.84 -1.15 -21.08
N SER A 621 16.48 -0.07 -20.61
CA SER A 621 17.69 0.48 -21.24
C SER A 621 18.83 -0.54 -21.34
N LEU A 622 18.98 -1.42 -20.36
CA LEU A 622 19.98 -2.49 -20.39
C LEU A 622 19.59 -3.59 -21.40
N ALA A 623 18.33 -4.00 -21.43
CA ALA A 623 17.84 -4.93 -22.45
C ALA A 623 18.02 -4.34 -23.85
N MET A 624 17.90 -3.03 -24.02
CA MET A 624 18.17 -2.34 -25.28
C MET A 624 19.65 -2.42 -25.67
N VAL A 625 20.57 -2.24 -24.72
CA VAL A 625 22.01 -2.45 -24.94
C VAL A 625 22.31 -3.89 -25.33
N GLN A 626 21.67 -4.86 -24.67
CA GLN A 626 21.81 -6.28 -25.00
C GLN A 626 21.24 -6.60 -26.39
N LEU A 627 20.11 -5.99 -26.75
CA LEU A 627 19.53 -6.09 -28.08
C LEU A 627 20.51 -5.53 -29.12
N ALA A 628 21.07 -4.33 -28.91
CA ALA A 628 22.06 -3.72 -29.79
C ALA A 628 23.29 -4.62 -30.00
N ALA A 629 23.80 -5.24 -28.93
CA ALA A 629 24.92 -6.19 -29.01
C ALA A 629 24.57 -7.43 -29.85
N ARG A 630 23.33 -7.93 -29.75
CA ARG A 630 22.86 -9.07 -30.54
C ARG A 630 22.56 -8.70 -32.00
N LEU A 631 22.04 -7.51 -32.27
CA LEU A 631 21.89 -6.96 -33.61
C LEU A 631 23.25 -6.88 -34.31
N ARG A 632 24.29 -6.45 -33.57
CA ARG A 632 25.68 -6.48 -34.06
C ARG A 632 26.17 -7.88 -34.39
N GLN A 633 25.93 -8.86 -33.52
CA GLN A 633 26.33 -10.25 -33.78
C GLN A 633 25.58 -10.89 -34.94
N HIS A 634 24.28 -10.62 -35.07
CA HIS A 634 23.41 -11.27 -36.04
C HIS A 634 23.47 -10.63 -37.43
N TRP A 635 23.47 -9.29 -37.49
CA TRP A 635 23.37 -8.52 -38.73
C TRP A 635 24.57 -7.62 -39.02
N GLN A 636 25.63 -7.64 -38.21
CA GLN A 636 26.86 -6.86 -38.42
C GLN A 636 26.63 -5.33 -38.51
N ILE A 637 25.60 -4.85 -37.83
CA ILE A 637 25.23 -3.43 -37.73
C ILE A 637 25.39 -2.91 -36.31
N VAL A 638 25.67 -1.61 -36.16
CA VAL A 638 25.82 -0.96 -34.86
C VAL A 638 24.86 0.23 -34.78
N PRO A 639 23.56 -0.01 -34.51
CA PRO A 639 22.62 1.08 -34.26
C PRO A 639 22.99 1.79 -32.96
N THR A 640 22.84 3.12 -32.92
CA THR A 640 22.96 3.86 -31.65
C THR A 640 21.76 3.54 -30.75
N LEU A 641 21.92 3.70 -29.44
CA LEU A 641 20.80 3.49 -28.52
C LEU A 641 19.65 4.46 -28.81
N ALA A 642 19.94 5.74 -29.07
CA ALA A 642 18.93 6.74 -29.42
C ALA A 642 18.02 6.27 -30.57
N GLN A 643 18.61 5.72 -31.63
CA GLN A 643 17.87 5.21 -32.79
C GLN A 643 16.97 4.00 -32.44
N LEU A 644 17.39 3.12 -31.54
CA LEU A 644 16.54 2.01 -31.08
C LEU A 644 15.40 2.50 -30.19
N PHE A 645 15.61 3.57 -29.41
CA PHE A 645 14.58 4.20 -28.59
C PHE A 645 13.53 4.95 -29.42
N GLU A 646 13.93 5.53 -30.55
CA GLU A 646 13.03 6.22 -31.49
C GLU A 646 12.06 5.25 -32.21
N HIS A 647 12.40 3.95 -32.26
CA HIS A 647 11.60 2.92 -32.93
C HIS A 647 11.26 1.77 -31.97
N PRO A 648 10.41 1.97 -30.94
CA PRO A 648 10.22 0.96 -29.90
C PRO A 648 9.24 -0.15 -30.29
N ARG A 649 8.54 -0.09 -31.43
CA ARG A 649 7.64 -1.14 -31.92
C ARG A 649 8.36 -2.09 -32.87
N LEU A 650 8.01 -3.37 -32.85
CA LEU A 650 8.73 -4.42 -33.57
C LEU A 650 8.78 -4.17 -35.09
N ALA A 651 7.64 -3.84 -35.71
CA ALA A 651 7.56 -3.56 -37.14
C ALA A 651 8.30 -2.27 -37.52
N ASP A 652 8.16 -1.22 -36.70
CA ASP A 652 8.83 0.07 -36.95
C ASP A 652 10.35 -0.08 -36.83
N MET A 653 10.82 -0.81 -35.81
CA MET A 653 12.22 -1.14 -35.62
C MET A 653 12.74 -2.01 -36.76
N ALA A 654 11.99 -3.03 -37.17
CA ALA A 654 12.39 -3.91 -38.28
C ALA A 654 12.49 -3.14 -39.60
N ASN A 655 11.49 -2.30 -39.93
CA ASN A 655 11.50 -1.45 -41.12
C ASN A 655 12.68 -0.48 -41.08
N TRP A 656 12.92 0.16 -39.95
CA TRP A 656 14.06 1.06 -39.79
C TRP A 656 15.38 0.32 -39.96
N LEU A 657 15.54 -0.85 -39.32
CA LEU A 657 16.74 -1.69 -39.43
C LEU A 657 16.99 -2.15 -40.87
N GLU A 658 15.94 -2.43 -41.65
CA GLU A 658 16.05 -2.80 -43.06
C GLU A 658 16.69 -1.68 -43.89
N HIS A 659 16.28 -0.42 -43.67
CA HIS A 659 16.87 0.75 -44.32
C HIS A 659 18.28 1.06 -43.78
N TYR A 660 18.49 0.90 -42.47
CA TYR A 660 19.79 1.08 -41.84
C TYR A 660 20.82 0.09 -42.38
N ARG A 661 20.45 -1.17 -42.59
CA ARG A 661 21.33 -2.22 -43.15
C ARG A 661 21.83 -1.91 -44.56
N GLN A 662 21.04 -1.19 -45.36
CA GLN A 662 21.43 -0.82 -46.73
C GLN A 662 22.40 0.36 -46.78
N SER A 663 22.42 1.18 -45.73
CA SER A 663 23.19 2.43 -45.65
C SER A 663 24.34 2.38 -44.63
N ALA A 664 24.32 1.42 -43.71
CA ALA A 664 25.32 1.30 -42.66
C ALA A 664 26.64 0.72 -43.21
N PRO A 665 27.79 1.29 -42.80
CA PRO A 665 29.08 0.67 -43.07
C PRO A 665 29.14 -0.70 -42.40
N ALA A 666 29.60 -1.71 -43.15
CA ALA A 666 29.81 -3.06 -42.61
C ALA A 666 30.74 -3.00 -41.40
N CYS A 667 30.27 -3.45 -40.24
CA CYS A 667 31.06 -3.50 -39.02
C CYS A 667 31.52 -4.94 -38.79
N SER A 668 32.83 -5.16 -38.68
CA SER A 668 33.32 -6.42 -38.11
C SER A 668 32.79 -6.55 -36.68
N ALA A 669 32.26 -7.72 -36.35
CA ALA A 669 32.02 -8.05 -34.96
C ALA A 669 33.38 -8.10 -34.26
N ASP A 670 33.79 -7.02 -33.60
CA ASP A 670 34.97 -7.02 -32.74
C ASP A 670 34.60 -7.81 -31.49
N THR A 671 34.70 -9.13 -31.59
CA THR A 671 34.67 -10.02 -30.45
C THR A 671 35.88 -9.71 -29.59
N ILE A 672 35.70 -9.64 -28.27
CA ILE A 672 36.83 -9.49 -27.34
C ILE A 672 37.62 -10.81 -27.42
N PRO A 673 38.85 -10.81 -27.97
CA PRO A 673 39.64 -12.02 -28.04
C PRO A 673 40.14 -12.39 -26.63
N ALA A 674 40.18 -13.68 -26.32
CA ALA A 674 40.91 -14.14 -25.15
C ALA A 674 42.41 -13.81 -25.31
N ARG A 675 43.06 -13.33 -24.25
CA ARG A 675 44.48 -12.97 -24.27
C ARG A 675 45.37 -14.17 -24.59
N SER A 676 46.51 -13.92 -25.25
CA SER A 676 47.53 -14.95 -25.48
C SER A 676 48.19 -15.36 -24.16
N ALA A 677 48.87 -16.52 -24.17
CA ALA A 677 49.62 -17.00 -23.00
C ALA A 677 50.67 -16.01 -22.49
N ASP A 678 51.20 -15.14 -23.37
CA ASP A 678 52.20 -14.12 -23.04
C ASP A 678 51.67 -13.03 -22.09
N TRP A 679 50.35 -12.80 -22.09
CA TRP A 679 49.66 -11.81 -21.25
C TRP A 679 48.86 -12.45 -20.11
N ALA A 680 49.10 -13.74 -19.82
CA ALA A 680 48.25 -14.52 -18.91
C ALA A 680 48.26 -14.03 -17.44
N ILE A 681 49.24 -13.21 -17.03
CA ILE A 681 49.44 -12.81 -15.63
C ILE A 681 49.43 -11.28 -15.46
N ASP A 682 50.09 -10.53 -16.34
CA ASP A 682 50.17 -9.07 -16.28
C ASP A 682 49.55 -8.46 -17.54
N CYS A 683 48.55 -7.59 -17.38
CA CYS A 683 47.94 -6.84 -18.50
C CYS A 683 47.92 -5.35 -18.16
N PRO A 684 47.92 -4.43 -19.15
CA PRO A 684 47.65 -3.04 -18.86
C PRO A 684 46.23 -2.90 -18.30
N ALA A 685 46.07 -2.01 -17.32
CA ALA A 685 44.76 -1.71 -16.74
C ALA A 685 43.88 -0.94 -17.73
N SER A 686 42.56 -1.09 -17.60
CA SER A 686 41.60 -0.31 -18.39
C SER A 686 41.67 1.18 -18.00
N PRO A 687 41.28 2.12 -18.89
CA PRO A 687 41.17 3.53 -18.53
C PRO A 687 40.30 3.79 -17.28
N ALA A 688 39.26 2.98 -17.08
CA ALA A 688 38.42 3.06 -15.87
C ALA A 688 39.19 2.64 -14.61
N GLN A 689 39.95 1.55 -14.66
CA GLN A 689 40.82 1.14 -13.56
C GLN A 689 41.92 2.16 -13.29
N GLN A 690 42.51 2.77 -14.33
CA GLN A 690 43.49 3.85 -14.20
C GLN A 690 42.92 5.05 -13.41
N ARG A 691 41.69 5.47 -13.72
CA ARG A 691 41.01 6.53 -12.96
C ARG A 691 40.86 6.16 -11.48
N GLN A 692 40.38 4.95 -11.18
CA GLN A 692 40.20 4.51 -9.79
C GLN A 692 41.53 4.41 -9.03
N TYR A 693 42.58 3.93 -9.69
CA TYR A 693 43.91 3.86 -9.09
C TYR A 693 44.50 5.25 -8.83
N PHE A 694 44.32 6.20 -9.75
CA PHE A 694 44.73 7.59 -9.54
C PHE A 694 44.01 8.22 -8.33
N LEU A 695 42.69 8.03 -8.22
CA LEU A 695 41.91 8.56 -7.09
C LEU A 695 42.35 7.92 -5.76
N TRP A 696 42.66 6.63 -5.78
CA TRP A 696 43.25 5.95 -4.63
C TRP A 696 44.66 6.49 -4.30
N GLN A 697 45.54 6.73 -5.27
CA GLN A 697 46.85 7.35 -5.00
C GLN A 697 46.71 8.77 -4.44
N TYR A 698 45.69 9.52 -4.86
CA TYR A 698 45.41 10.86 -4.37
C TYR A 698 44.90 10.87 -2.93
N GLN A 699 44.06 9.88 -2.55
CA GLN A 699 43.52 9.71 -1.19
C GLN A 699 43.49 8.23 -0.80
N PRO A 700 44.63 7.64 -0.39
CA PRO A 700 44.74 6.19 -0.16
C PRO A 700 43.92 5.71 1.03
N ASP A 701 43.62 6.60 1.99
CA ASP A 701 42.81 6.30 3.16
C ASP A 701 41.29 6.48 2.93
N SER A 702 40.86 6.83 1.71
CA SER A 702 39.45 7.10 1.42
C SER A 702 38.65 5.82 1.20
N SER A 703 37.48 5.74 1.84
CA SER A 703 36.50 4.68 1.60
C SER A 703 35.44 5.03 0.55
N ALA A 704 35.56 6.17 -0.14
CA ALA A 704 34.53 6.68 -1.05
C ALA A 704 34.23 5.74 -2.24
N TYR A 705 35.18 4.87 -2.59
CA TYR A 705 35.08 3.90 -3.67
C TYR A 705 34.97 2.45 -3.18
N HIS A 706 34.50 2.25 -1.94
CA HIS A 706 34.12 0.93 -1.47
C HIS A 706 32.69 0.61 -1.90
N ILE A 707 32.48 -0.59 -2.43
CA ILE A 707 31.16 -1.16 -2.67
C ILE A 707 30.90 -2.13 -1.52
N ALA A 708 29.99 -1.76 -0.63
CA ALA A 708 29.66 -2.55 0.56
C ALA A 708 28.18 -2.95 0.57
N ALA A 709 27.91 -4.18 0.99
CA ALA A 709 26.57 -4.67 1.27
C ALA A 709 26.56 -5.48 2.57
N ALA A 710 25.53 -5.28 3.39
CA ALA A 710 25.26 -6.10 4.56
C ALA A 710 23.90 -6.79 4.41
N ARG A 711 23.80 -8.08 4.73
CA ARG A 711 22.56 -8.86 4.66
C ARG A 711 22.43 -9.71 5.91
N ARG A 712 21.27 -9.62 6.55
CA ARG A 712 20.94 -10.47 7.69
C ARG A 712 20.40 -11.80 7.17
N LEU A 713 21.04 -12.88 7.60
CA LEU A 713 20.68 -14.26 7.29
C LEU A 713 19.93 -14.82 8.49
N ILE A 714 18.76 -15.42 8.24
CA ILE A 714 17.89 -16.02 9.26
C ILE A 714 17.75 -17.50 8.95
N GLY A 715 17.99 -18.34 9.95
CA GLY A 715 17.96 -19.80 9.87
C GLY A 715 19.34 -20.45 10.02
N PRO A 716 19.41 -21.78 9.87
CA PRO A 716 20.66 -22.53 10.01
C PRO A 716 21.65 -22.13 8.91
N LEU A 717 22.88 -21.79 9.31
CA LEU A 717 23.94 -21.36 8.42
C LEU A 717 25.14 -22.30 8.49
N ASP A 718 25.54 -22.87 7.36
CA ASP A 718 26.73 -23.70 7.24
C ASP A 718 27.95 -22.81 6.92
N ILE A 719 28.74 -22.51 7.95
CA ILE A 719 29.88 -21.59 7.85
C ILE A 719 30.97 -22.17 6.92
N PRO A 720 31.38 -23.46 7.02
CA PRO A 720 32.26 -24.07 6.03
C PRO A 720 31.77 -23.97 4.58
N ALA A 721 30.48 -24.19 4.33
CA ALA A 721 29.91 -24.05 2.98
C ALA A 721 29.94 -22.60 2.50
N LEU A 722 29.70 -21.63 3.40
CA LEU A 722 29.80 -20.20 3.09
C LEU A 722 31.23 -19.79 2.71
N GLN A 723 32.24 -20.25 3.46
CA GLN A 723 33.65 -20.03 3.12
C GLN A 723 33.98 -20.65 1.74
N SER A 724 33.61 -21.92 1.54
CA SER A 724 33.80 -22.63 0.27
C SER A 724 33.17 -21.90 -0.91
N ALA A 725 31.97 -21.33 -0.72
CA ALA A 725 31.29 -20.57 -1.76
C ALA A 725 32.11 -19.34 -2.20
N PHE A 726 32.66 -18.58 -1.25
CA PHE A 726 33.54 -17.45 -1.58
C PHE A 726 34.87 -17.89 -2.18
N ASP A 727 35.46 -19.01 -1.76
CA ASP A 727 36.69 -19.54 -2.36
C ASP A 727 36.49 -19.88 -3.85
N HIS A 728 35.33 -20.45 -4.20
CA HIS A 728 34.95 -20.69 -5.60
C HIS A 728 34.78 -19.39 -6.39
N LEU A 729 34.21 -18.34 -5.78
CA LEU A 729 34.06 -17.03 -6.43
C LEU A 729 35.42 -16.38 -6.71
N VAL A 730 36.30 -16.33 -5.71
CA VAL A 730 37.66 -15.79 -5.84
C VAL A 730 38.46 -16.55 -6.91
N THR A 731 38.26 -17.87 -7.00
CA THR A 731 38.90 -18.71 -8.03
C THR A 731 38.34 -18.41 -9.43
N ARG A 732 37.01 -18.32 -9.56
CA ARG A 732 36.30 -18.15 -10.84
C ARG A 732 36.54 -16.78 -11.48
N HIS A 733 36.59 -15.72 -10.67
CA HIS A 733 36.66 -14.34 -11.13
C HIS A 733 38.05 -13.73 -10.87
N GLU A 734 38.85 -13.57 -11.93
CA GLU A 734 40.22 -13.05 -11.82
C GLU A 734 40.30 -11.69 -11.15
N SER A 735 39.30 -10.83 -11.38
CA SER A 735 39.21 -9.50 -10.77
C SER A 735 39.28 -9.54 -9.24
N LEU A 736 38.75 -10.58 -8.58
CA LEU A 736 38.76 -10.69 -7.11
C LEU A 736 40.15 -11.02 -6.53
N ARG A 737 41.07 -11.47 -7.39
CA ARG A 737 42.46 -11.82 -7.07
C ARG A 737 43.45 -10.95 -7.88
N THR A 738 43.01 -9.78 -8.32
CA THR A 738 43.84 -8.83 -9.09
C THR A 738 44.37 -7.73 -8.19
N VAL A 739 45.65 -7.39 -8.37
CA VAL A 739 46.31 -6.23 -7.75
C VAL A 739 46.88 -5.30 -8.84
N PHE A 740 47.27 -4.08 -8.47
CA PHE A 740 47.65 -3.04 -9.42
C PHE A 740 49.05 -2.49 -9.13
N ARG A 741 49.90 -2.43 -10.17
CA ARG A 741 51.28 -1.94 -10.05
C ARG A 741 51.59 -0.96 -11.17
N THR A 742 52.31 0.12 -10.84
CA THR A 742 52.76 1.08 -11.85
C THR A 742 54.15 0.67 -12.32
N ALA A 743 54.33 0.56 -13.63
CA ALA A 743 55.65 0.35 -14.24
C ALA A 743 56.47 1.65 -14.25
N GLU A 744 57.77 1.55 -14.53
CA GLU A 744 58.69 2.71 -14.55
C GLU A 744 58.28 3.78 -15.58
N ASP A 745 57.60 3.38 -16.65
CA ASP A 745 57.08 4.25 -17.70
C ASP A 745 55.76 4.95 -17.34
N GLY A 746 55.23 4.71 -16.13
CA GLY A 746 53.95 5.24 -15.65
C GLY A 746 52.74 4.42 -16.10
N THR A 747 52.91 3.31 -16.84
CA THR A 747 51.81 2.44 -17.22
C THR A 747 51.28 1.68 -16.01
N LEU A 748 49.97 1.75 -15.77
CA LEU A 748 49.31 0.93 -14.75
C LEU A 748 49.06 -0.49 -15.28
N TRP A 749 49.58 -1.47 -14.57
CA TRP A 749 49.40 -2.89 -14.83
C TRP A 749 48.45 -3.51 -13.81
N GLN A 750 47.56 -4.38 -14.28
CA GLN A 750 46.80 -5.31 -13.46
C GLN A 750 47.55 -6.65 -13.44
N GLN A 751 47.74 -7.19 -12.24
CA GLN A 751 48.43 -8.45 -12.02
C GLN A 751 47.47 -9.44 -11.36
N VAL A 752 47.16 -10.51 -12.08
CA VAL A 752 46.23 -11.55 -11.64
C VAL A 752 46.99 -12.58 -10.81
N GLN A 753 46.73 -12.62 -9.50
CA GLN A 753 47.42 -13.52 -8.57
C GLN A 753 46.93 -14.95 -8.74
N SER A 754 47.82 -15.93 -8.81
CA SER A 754 47.45 -17.36 -8.92
C SER A 754 46.67 -17.86 -7.70
N GLN A 755 46.98 -17.29 -6.52
CA GLN A 755 46.26 -17.48 -5.27
C GLN A 755 46.18 -16.16 -4.52
N THR A 756 45.14 -15.98 -3.70
CA THR A 756 44.99 -14.79 -2.85
C THR A 756 44.62 -15.24 -1.45
N ALA A 757 45.28 -14.66 -0.44
CA ALA A 757 44.94 -14.90 0.96
C ALA A 757 43.58 -14.27 1.25
N PHE A 758 42.52 -15.07 1.21
CA PHE A 758 41.15 -14.68 1.49
C PHE A 758 40.56 -15.57 2.58
N ALA A 759 39.85 -14.97 3.53
CA ALA A 759 39.09 -15.68 4.55
C ALA A 759 37.88 -14.85 4.96
N VAL A 760 36.79 -15.52 5.29
CA VAL A 760 35.62 -14.90 5.89
C VAL A 760 35.93 -14.64 7.36
N ALA A 761 35.92 -13.36 7.75
CA ALA A 761 36.15 -12.94 9.13
C ALA A 761 34.92 -13.28 9.98
N LEU A 762 35.01 -14.35 10.76
CA LEU A 762 33.96 -14.77 11.67
C LEU A 762 34.05 -13.98 12.99
N HIS A 763 32.97 -13.30 13.35
CA HIS A 763 32.82 -12.63 14.63
C HIS A 763 31.64 -13.23 15.38
N ASP A 764 31.92 -13.94 16.49
CA ASP A 764 30.88 -14.51 17.34
C ASP A 764 30.44 -13.49 18.39
N LEU A 765 29.20 -13.01 18.28
CA LEU A 765 28.61 -12.01 19.18
C LEU A 765 27.51 -12.61 20.07
N ARG A 766 27.31 -13.93 20.01
CA ARG A 766 26.21 -14.63 20.71
C ARG A 766 26.32 -14.53 22.23
N THR A 767 27.54 -14.37 22.75
CA THR A 767 27.82 -14.27 24.19
C THR A 767 27.62 -12.87 24.76
N LEU A 768 27.45 -11.85 23.91
CA LEU A 768 27.17 -10.48 24.34
C LEU A 768 25.69 -10.31 24.66
N ASP A 769 25.35 -9.41 25.58
CA ASP A 769 23.96 -8.98 25.77
C ASP A 769 23.43 -8.23 24.53
N ALA A 770 22.13 -7.95 24.48
CA ALA A 770 21.51 -7.40 23.28
C ALA A 770 22.04 -6.01 22.89
N ALA A 771 22.27 -5.13 23.87
CA ALA A 771 22.73 -3.76 23.61
C ALA A 771 24.19 -3.75 23.16
N ASP A 772 25.06 -4.48 23.85
CA ASP A 772 26.47 -4.61 23.50
C ASP A 772 26.65 -5.33 22.16
N ARG A 773 25.80 -6.32 21.87
CA ARG A 773 25.78 -7.03 20.58
C ARG A 773 25.46 -6.08 19.43
N GLN A 774 24.42 -5.25 19.56
CA GLN A 774 24.04 -4.28 18.54
C GLN A 774 25.16 -3.25 18.31
N ALA A 775 25.68 -2.66 19.39
CA ALA A 775 26.78 -1.70 19.32
C ALA A 775 28.03 -2.31 18.67
N ARG A 776 28.38 -3.54 19.06
CA ARG A 776 29.53 -4.26 18.48
C ARG A 776 29.31 -4.64 17.02
N CYS A 777 28.09 -5.05 16.65
CA CYS A 777 27.71 -5.36 15.27
C CYS A 777 27.85 -4.13 14.37
N GLN A 778 27.37 -2.97 14.83
CA GLN A 778 27.51 -1.70 14.12
C GLN A 778 28.99 -1.30 14.00
N GLN A 779 29.76 -1.37 15.09
CA GLN A 779 31.18 -1.04 15.09
C GLN A 779 31.97 -1.91 14.09
N LEU A 780 31.75 -3.22 14.09
CA LEU A 780 32.43 -4.16 13.19
C LEU A 780 32.02 -3.92 11.72
N THR A 781 30.73 -3.66 11.47
CA THR A 781 30.23 -3.34 10.12
C THR A 781 30.87 -2.06 9.60
N THR A 782 30.87 -0.99 10.39
CA THR A 782 31.53 0.28 10.05
C THR A 782 33.03 0.08 9.82
N ALA A 783 33.70 -0.70 10.67
CA ALA A 783 35.12 -1.01 10.48
C ALA A 783 35.37 -1.73 9.13
N LEU A 784 34.58 -2.76 8.81
CA LEU A 784 34.68 -3.48 7.53
C LEU A 784 34.42 -2.56 6.32
N GLN A 785 33.47 -1.63 6.43
CA GLN A 785 33.09 -0.69 5.38
C GLN A 785 34.15 0.40 5.15
N HIS A 786 34.77 0.90 6.21
CA HIS A 786 35.64 2.08 6.12
C HIS A 786 37.13 1.78 6.14
N THR A 787 37.57 0.58 6.53
CA THR A 787 38.99 0.21 6.47
C THR A 787 39.49 0.36 5.02
N PRO A 788 40.53 1.15 4.73
CA PRO A 788 41.00 1.33 3.36
C PRO A 788 41.46 0.02 2.70
N PHE A 789 41.44 -0.04 1.36
CA PHE A 789 42.07 -1.13 0.61
C PHE A 789 43.46 -0.71 0.12
N ASP A 790 44.41 -1.65 0.13
CA ASP A 790 45.69 -1.50 -0.55
C ASP A 790 45.58 -2.11 -1.96
N LEU A 791 45.51 -1.26 -2.99
CA LEU A 791 45.37 -1.71 -4.38
C LEU A 791 46.61 -2.41 -4.93
N ALA A 792 47.77 -2.24 -4.30
CA ALA A 792 49.02 -2.85 -4.72
C ALA A 792 49.24 -4.27 -4.16
N HIS A 793 48.68 -4.56 -2.99
CA HIS A 793 48.90 -5.84 -2.29
C HIS A 793 47.63 -6.68 -2.10
N GLY A 794 46.43 -6.09 -2.15
CA GLY A 794 45.17 -6.79 -1.96
C GLY A 794 45.03 -7.49 -0.58
N PRO A 795 44.05 -8.40 -0.42
CA PRO A 795 42.93 -8.67 -1.33
C PRO A 795 41.97 -7.48 -1.45
N LEU A 796 41.29 -7.36 -2.60
CA LEU A 796 40.33 -6.28 -2.87
C LEU A 796 38.87 -6.66 -2.59
N LEU A 797 38.70 -7.71 -1.77
CA LEU A 797 37.46 -8.25 -1.24
C LEU A 797 37.68 -8.55 0.25
N ARG A 798 36.72 -8.13 1.08
CA ARG A 798 36.61 -8.51 2.49
C ARG A 798 35.20 -9.02 2.76
N VAL A 799 35.11 -10.09 3.54
CA VAL A 799 33.84 -10.65 3.98
C VAL A 799 33.89 -10.83 5.49
N GLY A 800 32.89 -10.30 6.19
CA GLY A 800 32.66 -10.51 7.61
C GLY A 800 31.36 -11.25 7.85
N LEU A 801 31.36 -12.23 8.75
CA LEU A 801 30.18 -12.92 9.21
C LEU A 801 30.03 -12.70 10.72
N LEU A 802 29.05 -11.89 11.11
CA LEU A 802 28.81 -11.52 12.50
C LEU A 802 27.65 -12.36 13.02
N ARG A 803 27.91 -13.34 13.88
CA ARG A 803 26.88 -14.22 14.45
C ARG A 803 26.21 -13.54 15.62
N GLU A 804 24.95 -13.16 15.44
CA GLU A 804 24.16 -12.45 16.44
C GLU A 804 23.44 -13.44 17.36
N THR A 805 22.93 -14.54 16.83
CA THR A 805 22.31 -15.65 17.59
C THR A 805 22.69 -16.99 16.93
N ASP A 806 22.13 -18.10 17.41
CA ASP A 806 22.27 -19.40 16.74
C ASP A 806 21.56 -19.44 15.38
N GLU A 807 20.54 -18.60 15.17
CA GLU A 807 19.72 -18.56 13.95
C GLU A 807 19.89 -17.27 13.15
N THR A 808 20.70 -16.33 13.61
CA THR A 808 20.83 -15.01 12.98
C THR A 808 22.29 -14.61 12.84
N ALA A 809 22.68 -14.25 11.62
CA ALA A 809 24.00 -13.71 11.34
C ALA A 809 23.93 -12.57 10.32
N LEU A 810 24.78 -11.56 10.49
CA LEU A 810 24.95 -10.48 9.52
C LEU A 810 26.16 -10.80 8.62
N LEU A 811 25.91 -11.00 7.33
CA LEU A 811 26.94 -11.16 6.31
C LEU A 811 27.26 -9.78 5.71
N VAL A 812 28.49 -9.32 5.87
CA VAL A 812 29.00 -8.06 5.33
C VAL A 812 30.02 -8.37 4.24
N VAL A 813 29.80 -7.88 3.03
CA VAL A 813 30.70 -8.04 1.88
C VAL A 813 31.13 -6.65 1.42
N VAL A 814 32.44 -6.44 1.31
CA VAL A 814 33.03 -5.15 0.90
C VAL A 814 34.08 -5.40 -0.17
N MET A 815 34.00 -4.66 -1.27
CA MET A 815 34.97 -4.71 -2.36
C MET A 815 35.40 -3.31 -2.78
N HIS A 816 36.56 -3.18 -3.39
CA HIS A 816 36.95 -1.92 -4.03
C HIS A 816 36.32 -1.79 -5.42
N HIS A 817 35.81 -0.61 -5.77
CA HIS A 817 35.15 -0.33 -7.06
C HIS A 817 36.08 -0.49 -8.29
N ILE A 818 37.39 -0.71 -8.09
CA ILE A 818 38.34 -1.02 -9.18
C ILE A 818 38.21 -2.46 -9.71
N VAL A 819 37.64 -3.37 -8.90
CA VAL A 819 37.42 -4.79 -9.25
C VAL A 819 35.95 -5.18 -9.30
N SER A 820 35.04 -4.25 -9.00
CA SER A 820 33.60 -4.51 -8.98
C SER A 820 32.78 -3.24 -9.30
N ASP A 821 31.55 -3.45 -9.71
CA ASP A 821 30.52 -2.43 -9.95
C ASP A 821 29.12 -2.99 -9.63
N GLY A 822 28.07 -2.21 -9.85
CA GLY A 822 26.69 -2.64 -9.58
C GLY A 822 26.25 -3.89 -10.36
N TRP A 823 26.76 -4.08 -11.59
CA TRP A 823 26.44 -5.27 -12.39
C TRP A 823 27.16 -6.52 -11.86
N SER A 824 28.45 -6.35 -11.54
CA SER A 824 29.32 -7.38 -10.98
C SER A 824 28.77 -7.91 -9.66
N MET A 825 28.19 -7.05 -8.81
CA MET A 825 27.52 -7.45 -7.56
C MET A 825 26.39 -8.46 -7.79
N ARG A 826 25.56 -8.24 -8.81
CA ARG A 826 24.47 -9.16 -9.14
C ARG A 826 25.01 -10.54 -9.53
N LEU A 827 26.03 -10.57 -10.39
CA LEU A 827 26.66 -11.82 -10.84
C LEU A 827 27.32 -12.58 -9.68
N ILE A 828 28.00 -11.85 -8.78
CA ILE A 828 28.63 -12.42 -7.58
C ILE A 828 27.58 -13.03 -6.65
N VAL A 829 26.42 -12.38 -6.46
CA VAL A 829 25.32 -12.92 -5.63
C VAL A 829 24.71 -14.16 -6.26
N GLU A 830 24.37 -14.12 -7.55
CA GLU A 830 23.83 -15.28 -8.27
C GLU A 830 24.81 -16.47 -8.16
N ALA A 831 26.11 -16.21 -8.35
CA ALA A 831 27.12 -17.24 -8.27
C ALA A 831 27.37 -17.75 -6.83
N PHE A 832 27.32 -16.87 -5.83
CA PHE A 832 27.42 -17.23 -4.42
C PHE A 832 26.34 -18.24 -4.03
N VAL A 833 25.09 -17.98 -4.41
CA VAL A 833 23.96 -18.87 -4.09
C VAL A 833 24.17 -20.24 -4.69
N THR A 834 24.59 -20.33 -5.96
CA THR A 834 24.88 -21.61 -6.63
C THR A 834 26.01 -22.37 -5.93
N ALA A 835 27.13 -21.71 -5.60
CA ALA A 835 28.24 -22.37 -4.92
C ALA A 835 27.89 -22.79 -3.49
N TYR A 836 27.15 -21.97 -2.75
CA TYR A 836 26.72 -22.28 -1.39
C TYR A 836 25.79 -23.50 -1.37
N GLN A 837 24.80 -23.56 -2.26
CA GLN A 837 23.90 -24.70 -2.37
C GLN A 837 24.65 -25.99 -2.71
N ALA A 838 25.58 -25.95 -3.65
CA ALA A 838 26.41 -27.09 -4.01
C ALA A 838 27.30 -27.53 -2.83
N ALA A 839 27.92 -26.59 -2.12
CA ALA A 839 28.75 -26.89 -0.94
C ALA A 839 27.94 -27.52 0.20
N VAL A 840 26.75 -27.00 0.51
CA VAL A 840 25.83 -27.59 1.50
C VAL A 840 25.39 -29.00 1.08
N ALA A 841 25.16 -29.23 -0.21
CA ALA A 841 24.81 -30.54 -0.74
C ALA A 841 25.99 -31.51 -0.87
N GLY A 842 27.23 -31.08 -0.58
CA GLY A 842 28.44 -31.88 -0.79
C GLY A 842 28.72 -32.18 -2.27
N GLN A 843 28.22 -31.35 -3.19
CA GLN A 843 28.35 -31.51 -4.63
C GLN A 843 29.38 -30.52 -5.22
N PRO A 844 30.10 -30.89 -6.29
CA PRO A 844 30.97 -29.96 -6.99
C PRO A 844 30.14 -28.88 -7.69
N VAL A 845 30.65 -27.65 -7.74
CA VAL A 845 29.93 -26.56 -8.40
C VAL A 845 30.05 -26.68 -9.93
N ALA A 846 28.92 -26.83 -10.61
CA ALA A 846 28.86 -27.02 -12.05
C ALA A 846 28.46 -25.72 -12.77
N TRP A 847 29.40 -25.13 -13.51
CA TRP A 847 29.17 -23.93 -14.31
C TRP A 847 30.11 -23.87 -15.50
N PRO A 848 29.66 -23.29 -16.64
CA PRO A 848 30.50 -23.16 -17.81
C PRO A 848 31.70 -22.25 -17.51
N PRO A 849 32.85 -22.51 -18.17
CA PRO A 849 34.00 -21.61 -18.08
C PRO A 849 33.63 -20.23 -18.62
N LEU A 850 34.21 -19.18 -18.02
CA LEU A 850 34.02 -17.82 -18.53
C LEU A 850 34.81 -17.69 -19.85
N PRO A 851 34.16 -17.26 -20.96
CA PRO A 851 34.83 -17.17 -22.26
C PRO A 851 35.86 -16.04 -22.32
N ILE A 852 35.69 -15.02 -21.48
CA ILE A 852 36.61 -13.89 -21.29
C ILE A 852 36.67 -13.52 -19.81
N GLN A 853 37.76 -12.89 -19.42
CA GLN A 853 38.02 -12.26 -18.13
C GLN A 853 38.19 -10.74 -18.29
N TYR A 854 38.20 -9.98 -17.19
CA TYR A 854 38.30 -8.52 -17.27
C TYR A 854 39.59 -8.03 -17.93
N ALA A 855 40.70 -8.75 -17.73
CA ALA A 855 41.97 -8.41 -18.36
C ALA A 855 41.93 -8.51 -19.90
N ASP A 856 41.13 -9.44 -20.46
CA ASP A 856 40.89 -9.55 -21.90
C ASP A 856 40.17 -8.30 -22.42
N TYR A 857 39.12 -7.86 -21.69
CA TYR A 857 38.40 -6.63 -21.99
C TYR A 857 39.30 -5.39 -21.94
N ALA A 858 40.13 -5.28 -20.90
CA ALA A 858 41.03 -4.13 -20.74
C ALA A 858 42.03 -4.02 -21.90
N LEU A 859 42.60 -5.16 -22.33
CA LEU A 859 43.53 -5.21 -23.46
C LEU A 859 42.81 -4.84 -24.77
N TRP A 860 41.66 -5.46 -25.03
CA TRP A 860 40.85 -5.16 -26.21
C TRP A 860 40.45 -3.69 -26.28
N GLN A 861 39.97 -3.11 -25.17
CA GLN A 861 39.54 -1.71 -25.14
C GLN A 861 40.68 -0.76 -25.46
N ARG A 862 41.89 -1.03 -24.96
CA ARG A 862 43.07 -0.21 -25.27
C ARG A 862 43.43 -0.28 -26.74
N GLN A 863 43.48 -1.48 -27.31
CA GLN A 863 43.76 -1.68 -28.74
C GLN A 863 42.70 -0.99 -29.61
N TRP A 864 41.42 -1.11 -29.26
CA TRP A 864 40.32 -0.44 -29.95
C TRP A 864 40.44 1.09 -29.91
N LEU A 865 40.78 1.64 -28.75
CA LEU A 865 41.03 3.08 -28.60
C LEU A 865 42.25 3.54 -29.44
N GLU A 866 43.33 2.75 -29.43
CA GLU A 866 44.56 3.05 -30.18
C GLU A 866 44.38 2.91 -31.70
N ALA A 867 43.43 2.09 -32.16
CA ALA A 867 43.08 1.92 -33.56
C ALA A 867 42.34 3.13 -34.19
N GLY A 868 42.14 4.22 -33.43
CA GLY A 868 41.62 5.51 -33.91
C GLY A 868 40.36 5.98 -33.19
N GLU A 869 39.65 5.09 -32.48
CA GLU A 869 38.42 5.44 -31.78
C GLU A 869 38.65 6.50 -30.68
N ARG A 870 39.83 6.49 -30.04
CA ARG A 870 40.20 7.50 -29.04
C ARG A 870 40.05 8.91 -29.59
N GLN A 871 40.56 9.17 -30.78
CA GLN A 871 40.52 10.50 -31.38
C GLN A 871 39.08 10.89 -31.73
N ARG A 872 38.31 9.96 -32.33
CA ARG A 872 36.91 10.20 -32.71
C ARG A 872 36.04 10.59 -31.51
N GLN A 873 36.17 9.87 -30.39
CA GLN A 873 35.41 10.18 -29.17
C GLN A 873 35.87 11.48 -28.52
N LEU A 874 37.18 11.74 -28.51
CA LEU A 874 37.74 12.97 -27.97
C LEU A 874 37.24 14.20 -28.75
N ASP A 875 37.27 14.15 -30.09
CA ASP A 875 36.80 15.24 -30.95
C ASP A 875 35.32 15.55 -30.69
N TYR A 876 34.48 14.52 -30.54
CA TYR A 876 33.07 14.68 -30.18
C TYR A 876 32.91 15.40 -28.83
N TRP A 877 33.56 14.90 -27.77
CA TRP A 877 33.42 15.48 -26.44
C TRP A 877 34.00 16.89 -26.33
N CYS A 878 35.11 17.18 -27.01
CA CYS A 878 35.65 18.54 -27.13
C CYS A 878 34.67 19.47 -27.85
N GLY A 879 33.98 18.98 -28.89
CA GLY A 879 32.93 19.73 -29.58
C GLY A 879 31.71 20.02 -28.69
N VAL A 880 31.24 19.03 -27.92
CA VAL A 880 30.06 19.16 -27.04
C VAL A 880 30.35 20.01 -25.81
N LEU A 881 31.50 19.80 -25.16
CA LEU A 881 31.85 20.48 -23.92
C LEU A 881 32.48 21.87 -24.18
N GLY A 882 33.00 22.13 -25.38
CA GLY A 882 33.67 23.38 -25.69
C GLY A 882 34.83 23.70 -24.71
N THR A 883 35.12 24.98 -24.50
CA THR A 883 36.22 25.44 -23.63
C THR A 883 35.76 26.08 -22.32
N THR A 884 34.46 26.30 -22.14
CA THR A 884 33.87 26.96 -20.97
C THR A 884 32.67 26.19 -20.45
N GLN A 885 32.71 25.83 -19.17
CA GLN A 885 31.64 25.09 -18.49
C GLN A 885 31.02 25.97 -17.40
N PRO A 886 29.68 26.06 -17.31
CA PRO A 886 29.03 26.78 -16.22
C PRO A 886 29.28 26.05 -14.89
N VAL A 887 29.73 26.79 -13.87
CA VAL A 887 29.83 26.27 -12.50
C VAL A 887 28.43 26.28 -11.91
N LEU A 888 27.89 25.10 -11.60
CA LEU A 888 26.61 24.97 -10.91
C LEU A 888 26.75 25.51 -9.49
N GLN A 889 26.07 26.63 -9.19
CA GLN A 889 26.02 27.18 -7.83
C GLN A 889 24.94 26.46 -7.03
N LEU A 890 25.36 25.40 -6.34
CA LEU A 890 24.52 24.69 -5.38
C LEU A 890 24.66 25.35 -4.00
N PRO A 891 23.56 25.53 -3.24
CA PRO A 891 23.65 26.04 -1.87
C PRO A 891 24.25 24.96 -0.95
N THR A 892 25.55 25.03 -0.68
CA THR A 892 26.28 24.00 0.09
C THR A 892 26.19 24.18 1.61
N ASP A 893 25.54 25.24 2.09
CA ASP A 893 25.45 25.66 3.49
C ASP A 893 24.00 25.79 4.01
N ARG A 894 23.01 25.22 3.30
CA ARG A 894 21.59 25.26 3.69
C ARG A 894 21.03 23.92 4.13
#